data_AF-A0A9E5VW85-F1
#
_entry.id   AF-A0A9E5VW85-F1
#
_cell.length_a   1.000
_cell.length_b   1.000
_cell.length_c   1.000
_cell.angle_alpha   90.00
_cell.angle_beta   90.00
_cell.angle_gamma   90.00
#
_symmetry.space_group_name_H-M   'P 1'
#
loop_
_entity.id
_entity.type
_entity.pdbx_description
1 polymer ?
#
loop_
_entity_poly.entity_id
_entity_poly.type
_entity_poly.pdbx_seq_one_letter_code
_entity_poly.pdbx_strand_id
1 'polypeptide(L)'
;MFDKLTEKAQKVLRGARLEAQRMGHQYIGTEHLLLGLVREGSGVAATVLQRLGVDPKRIRLEVEKVVRDGSDVVSTGREANLAPMAQEACKYAAEEAKRMGRNYVGTEHILLGLLRAEDSPAAQVLMNLGVEYEEVHESVMELLGPELDDEEGEEQDARAPSGKSKTPALDSFGRDLTMQARAGELDPVIGREHEIERVIQVLCRRKKNNPVLLGEAGVGKTAIVEGLAQDIVNSNVPRLLRDRRIVVVDLALMVAGTKYRGQFEERIKAVMQEVVKARNIILFIDELHTLVGAGGAEGAIDASNVLKPALARGELQCIGATTPDEYRKYIEKDGALERRFQTIVVDPPSRDETVEIIKGLRERYETHHCVQITDEAIRDATELSTQYVTGRFLPDKALDVVDEACSLVRLRSMSVTPEMRKLQQDLARLSAEKDDAVLAQDFERAASLRDQIDKLQQEQRLLDEAELESAEVVGIVDEDVIREVVSKMTGVPLARLEVEEASRLLQMEEEVHRMVVSQTEAVNAVSRAIRRSRSGMKDPRRPMASFLFIGPTGVGKTLLARSLARFMFGNEDALIQIDMSEYMEKHNVSRLVGAPPGYVGYDEGGQLTERIRRRPYSVVLFDEIEKAHSDVFNMLLQIMEDGRLTDSFGRRVDFSNCVLIMTSNIGAEVIRNSSGLGFRKQSEEVDYQTMKKQLMEQVEKHFRPEFLNRIDDIIVFHGLNRSDLAQIVKLELDKVRERLDARDMKLVVRKKAIDLVIDKGYNPEFGARPLRRAIEKYVEDPLSERILAGKFTSGRIVVDVLDDELTFELERLEPKAVTH
;
A
#
# COMPACT_ATOMS: atom_id res chain seq x y z
N MET A 1 4.19 34.00 -2.68
CA MET A 1 3.11 34.34 -1.72
C MET A 1 2.03 35.21 -2.36
N PHE A 2 2.37 36.10 -3.31
CA PHE A 2 1.41 37.03 -3.92
C PHE A 2 0.67 36.47 -5.14
N ASP A 3 1.08 35.34 -5.73
CA ASP A 3 0.51 34.79 -6.97
C ASP A 3 -0.88 34.13 -6.82
N LYS A 4 -1.43 34.09 -5.60
CA LYS A 4 -2.72 33.45 -5.28
C LYS A 4 -3.72 34.41 -4.63
N LEU A 5 -3.61 35.72 -4.86
CA LEU A 5 -4.53 36.73 -4.30
C LEU A 5 -5.70 37.01 -5.25
N THR A 6 -6.92 37.07 -4.73
CA THR A 6 -8.09 37.52 -5.50
C THR A 6 -7.94 38.98 -5.93
N GLU A 7 -8.68 39.42 -6.96
CA GLU A 7 -8.61 40.82 -7.42
C GLU A 7 -8.89 41.82 -6.29
N LYS A 8 -9.84 41.50 -5.41
CA LYS A 8 -10.19 42.33 -4.24
C LYS A 8 -9.05 42.36 -3.23
N ALA A 9 -8.42 41.22 -2.94
CA ALA A 9 -7.25 41.16 -2.07
C ALA A 9 -6.05 41.94 -2.64
N GLN A 10 -5.84 41.93 -3.96
CA GLN A 10 -4.85 42.77 -4.63
C GLN A 10 -5.18 44.27 -4.52
N LYS A 11 -6.47 44.66 -4.59
CA LYS A 11 -6.92 46.04 -4.35
C LYS A 11 -6.65 46.47 -2.90
N VAL A 12 -6.82 45.59 -1.92
CA VAL A 12 -6.49 45.84 -0.50
C VAL A 12 -5.01 46.15 -0.33
N LEU A 13 -4.10 45.35 -0.91
CA LEU A 13 -2.66 45.60 -0.83
C LEU A 13 -2.24 46.90 -1.51
N ARG A 14 -2.82 47.21 -2.67
CA ARG A 14 -2.61 48.51 -3.34
C ARG A 14 -3.11 49.67 -2.48
N GLY A 15 -4.28 49.50 -1.85
CA GLY A 15 -4.84 50.45 -0.90
C GLY A 15 -3.92 50.69 0.30
N ALA A 16 -3.39 49.62 0.89
CA ALA A 16 -2.45 49.69 2.00
C ALA A 16 -1.17 50.48 1.65
N ARG A 17 -0.63 50.28 0.45
CA ARG A 17 0.53 51.05 -0.05
C ARG A 17 0.23 52.54 -0.17
N LEU A 18 -0.98 52.90 -0.62
CA LEU A 18 -1.41 54.30 -0.71
C LEU A 18 -1.61 54.94 0.67
N GLU A 19 -2.14 54.20 1.65
CA GLU A 19 -2.31 54.71 3.02
C GLU A 19 -0.97 54.86 3.74
N ALA A 20 -0.02 53.93 3.54
CA ALA A 20 1.34 54.06 4.06
C ALA A 20 2.04 55.33 3.52
N GLN A 21 1.89 55.61 2.21
CA GLN A 21 2.39 56.83 1.60
C GLN A 21 1.71 58.09 2.16
N ARG A 22 0.39 58.06 2.35
CA ARG A 22 -0.39 59.17 2.93
C ARG A 22 0.06 59.50 4.36
N MET A 23 0.38 58.48 5.16
CA MET A 23 0.83 58.63 6.55
C MET A 23 2.34 58.86 6.69
N GLY A 24 3.08 58.96 5.57
CA GLY A 24 4.53 59.20 5.59
C GLY A 24 5.37 58.00 6.05
N HIS A 25 4.82 56.78 6.04
CA HIS A 25 5.54 55.58 6.44
C HIS A 25 6.33 54.96 5.27
N GLN A 26 7.59 54.61 5.52
CA GLN A 26 8.46 53.95 4.54
C GLN A 26 8.25 52.43 4.47
N TYR A 27 7.28 51.90 5.22
CA TYR A 27 6.95 50.49 5.31
C TYR A 27 5.43 50.30 5.27
N ILE A 28 4.97 49.11 4.89
CA ILE A 28 3.55 48.73 4.96
C ILE A 28 3.37 47.86 6.22
N GLY A 29 2.89 48.47 7.30
CA GLY A 29 2.45 47.80 8.54
C GLY A 29 1.03 47.20 8.47
N THR A 30 0.62 46.49 9.53
CA THR A 30 -0.71 45.86 9.61
C THR A 30 -1.82 46.89 9.66
N GLU A 31 -1.57 48.06 10.23
CA GLU A 31 -2.45 49.23 10.25
C GLU A 31 -2.86 49.66 8.83
N HIS A 32 -1.93 49.63 7.87
CA HIS A 32 -2.21 50.00 6.50
C HIS A 32 -2.98 48.91 5.76
N LEU A 33 -2.73 47.63 6.08
CA LEU A 33 -3.52 46.51 5.56
C LEU A 33 -4.98 46.62 6.01
N LEU A 34 -5.21 46.96 7.28
CA LEU A 34 -6.55 47.20 7.82
C LEU A 34 -7.23 48.39 7.14
N LEU A 35 -6.52 49.51 6.95
CA LEU A 35 -7.04 50.65 6.19
C LEU A 35 -7.30 50.31 4.72
N GLY A 36 -6.50 49.41 4.13
CA GLY A 36 -6.70 48.85 2.80
C GLY A 36 -8.01 48.06 2.68
N LEU A 37 -8.34 47.22 3.67
CA LEU A 37 -9.62 46.50 3.75
C LEU A 37 -10.80 47.46 3.82
N VAL A 38 -10.69 48.48 4.68
CA VAL A 38 -11.70 49.54 4.83
C VAL A 38 -11.89 50.35 3.54
N ARG A 39 -10.81 50.58 2.79
CA ARG A 39 -10.81 51.36 1.55
C ARG A 39 -11.40 50.58 0.37
N GLU A 40 -11.17 49.28 0.31
CA GLU A 40 -11.78 48.42 -0.71
C GLU A 40 -13.30 48.33 -0.49
N GLY A 41 -13.74 48.11 0.75
CA GLY A 41 -15.12 48.33 1.20
C GLY A 41 -16.20 47.45 0.57
N SER A 42 -15.86 46.52 -0.32
CA SER A 42 -16.81 45.72 -1.12
C SER A 42 -16.53 44.20 -1.09
N GLY A 43 -15.49 43.78 -0.37
CA GLY A 43 -15.13 42.39 -0.10
C GLY A 43 -15.85 41.81 1.12
N VAL A 44 -15.69 40.49 1.29
CA VAL A 44 -16.29 39.72 2.39
C VAL A 44 -15.87 40.29 3.75
N ALA A 45 -14.62 40.73 3.89
CA ALA A 45 -14.15 41.40 5.12
C ALA A 45 -14.96 42.66 5.48
N ALA A 46 -15.35 43.46 4.49
CA ALA A 46 -16.16 44.66 4.73
C ALA A 46 -17.59 44.29 5.17
N THR A 47 -18.16 43.24 4.58
CA THR A 47 -19.47 42.71 4.97
C THR A 47 -19.47 42.14 6.39
N VAL A 48 -18.40 41.42 6.77
CA VAL A 48 -18.24 40.88 8.13
C VAL A 48 -18.12 42.00 9.15
N LEU A 49 -17.26 43.00 8.90
CA LEU A 49 -17.11 44.14 9.80
C LEU A 49 -18.42 44.94 9.97
N GLN A 50 -19.21 45.07 8.90
CA GLN A 50 -20.54 45.70 8.98
C GLN A 50 -21.55 44.87 9.79
N ARG A 51 -21.55 43.54 9.65
CA ARG A 51 -22.41 42.63 10.44
C ARG A 51 -22.09 42.72 11.93
N LEU A 52 -20.82 42.82 12.27
CA LEU A 52 -20.33 43.02 13.65
C LEU A 52 -20.55 44.46 14.16
N GLY A 53 -21.22 45.32 13.39
CA GLY A 53 -21.59 46.68 13.81
C GLY A 53 -20.42 47.68 13.79
N VAL A 54 -19.33 47.36 13.09
CA VAL A 54 -18.13 48.21 13.04
C VAL A 54 -18.21 49.15 11.85
N ASP A 55 -18.34 50.45 12.11
CA ASP A 55 -18.30 51.48 11.06
C ASP A 55 -16.87 51.63 10.50
N PRO A 56 -16.65 51.48 9.18
CA PRO A 56 -15.35 51.68 8.55
C PRO A 56 -14.73 53.06 8.83
N LYS A 57 -15.54 54.10 9.07
CA LYS A 57 -15.05 55.43 9.49
C LYS A 57 -14.44 55.42 10.89
N ARG A 58 -14.99 54.61 11.78
CA ARG A 58 -14.51 54.47 13.16
C ARG A 58 -13.19 53.71 13.20
N ILE A 59 -13.02 52.66 12.37
CA ILE A 59 -11.74 51.96 12.21
C ILE A 59 -10.65 52.94 11.79
N ARG A 60 -10.91 53.79 10.78
CA ARG A 60 -9.93 54.79 10.34
C ARG A 60 -9.49 55.75 11.45
N LEU A 61 -10.45 56.25 12.23
CA LEU A 61 -10.16 57.16 13.35
C LEU A 61 -9.36 56.47 14.47
N GLU A 62 -9.61 55.20 14.77
CA GLU A 62 -8.85 54.46 15.78
C GLU A 62 -7.44 54.12 15.29
N VAL A 63 -7.27 53.76 14.01
CA VAL A 63 -5.93 53.58 13.42
C VAL A 63 -5.10 54.87 13.49
N GLU A 64 -5.70 56.02 13.13
CA GLU A 64 -5.02 57.33 13.21
C GLU A 64 -4.68 57.76 14.65
N LYS A 65 -5.34 57.21 15.68
CA LYS A 65 -4.99 57.46 17.09
C LYS A 65 -3.83 56.61 17.58
N VAL A 66 -3.79 55.35 17.14
CA VAL A 66 -2.78 54.37 17.57
C VAL A 66 -1.45 54.60 16.84
N VAL A 67 -1.51 55.07 15.60
CA VAL A 67 -0.36 55.22 14.72
C VAL A 67 0.00 56.69 14.58
N ARG A 68 1.25 57.05 14.90
CA ARG A 68 1.76 58.42 14.72
C ARG A 68 2.16 58.65 13.26
N ASP A 69 1.88 59.85 12.73
CA ASP A 69 2.35 60.23 11.40
C ASP A 69 3.89 60.17 11.30
N GLY A 70 4.39 59.64 10.18
CA GLY A 70 5.81 59.58 9.85
C GLY A 70 6.39 60.97 9.54
N SER A 71 7.72 61.09 9.57
CA SER A 71 8.41 62.33 9.21
C SER A 71 8.13 62.73 7.75
N ASP A 72 7.83 64.02 7.51
CA ASP A 72 7.52 64.69 6.22
C ASP A 72 8.60 64.59 5.09
N VAL A 73 9.54 63.66 5.19
CA VAL A 73 10.50 63.41 4.12
C VAL A 73 9.83 62.52 3.06
N VAL A 74 9.17 63.18 2.10
CA VAL A 74 8.63 62.55 0.89
C VAL A 74 9.79 61.92 0.11
N SER A 75 10.04 60.63 0.34
CA SER A 75 10.94 59.84 -0.50
C SER A 75 10.15 59.33 -1.70
N THR A 76 10.11 60.14 -2.75
CA THR A 76 9.60 59.74 -4.06
C THR A 76 10.48 58.63 -4.64
N GLY A 77 9.93 57.41 -4.71
CA GLY A 77 10.45 56.38 -5.63
C GLY A 77 11.05 55.09 -5.03
N ARG A 78 11.03 54.87 -3.71
CA ARG A 78 11.31 53.52 -3.15
C ARG A 78 10.01 52.75 -2.94
N GLU A 79 10.00 51.48 -3.35
CA GLU A 79 8.90 50.57 -3.01
C GLU A 79 8.87 50.34 -1.50
N ALA A 80 7.76 50.70 -0.85
CA ALA A 80 7.57 50.44 0.57
C ALA A 80 7.38 48.92 0.76
N ASN A 81 8.33 48.29 1.45
CA ASN A 81 8.26 46.86 1.76
C ASN A 81 7.29 46.61 2.93
N LEU A 82 6.70 45.41 2.97
CA LEU A 82 5.91 44.96 4.12
C LEU A 82 6.80 44.82 5.36
N ALA A 83 6.35 45.39 6.48
CA ALA A 83 7.01 45.19 7.77
C ALA A 83 6.88 43.71 8.23
N PRO A 84 7.78 43.21 9.09
CA PRO A 84 7.75 41.81 9.54
C PRO A 84 6.37 41.34 10.05
N MET A 85 5.69 42.16 10.86
CA MET A 85 4.34 41.86 11.37
C MET A 85 3.27 41.83 10.26
N ALA A 86 3.42 42.65 9.21
CA ALA A 86 2.52 42.63 8.06
C ALA A 86 2.77 41.41 7.17
N GLN A 87 4.02 40.98 7.02
CA GLN A 87 4.36 39.73 6.35
C GLN A 87 3.81 38.52 7.10
N GLU A 88 3.85 38.55 8.43
CA GLU A 88 3.28 37.53 9.31
C GLU A 88 1.75 37.47 9.22
N ALA A 89 1.07 38.62 9.24
CA ALA A 89 -0.38 38.68 8.99
C ALA A 89 -0.78 38.11 7.61
N CYS A 90 0.01 38.37 6.56
CA CYS A 90 -0.20 37.77 5.24
C CYS A 90 0.06 36.25 5.22
N LYS A 91 1.03 35.74 6.00
CA LYS A 91 1.23 34.30 6.20
C LYS A 91 0.03 33.66 6.87
N TYR A 92 -0.48 34.26 7.94
CA TYR A 92 -1.69 33.78 8.61
C TYR A 92 -2.91 33.80 7.69
N ALA A 93 -3.05 34.83 6.86
CA ALA A 93 -4.11 34.86 5.84
C ALA A 93 -4.00 33.69 4.84
N ALA A 94 -2.79 33.35 4.40
CA ALA A 94 -2.56 32.22 3.50
C ALA A 94 -2.80 30.86 4.19
N GLU A 95 -2.45 30.73 5.47
CA GLU A 95 -2.79 29.54 6.27
C GLU A 95 -4.29 29.39 6.44
N GLU A 96 -5.01 30.49 6.65
CA GLU A 96 -6.45 30.47 6.85
C GLU A 96 -7.19 30.09 5.57
N ALA A 97 -6.73 30.59 4.42
CA ALA A 97 -7.22 30.14 3.11
C ALA A 97 -7.06 28.63 2.92
N LYS A 98 -5.89 28.08 3.26
CA LYS A 98 -5.65 26.64 3.20
C LYS A 98 -6.53 25.85 4.17
N ARG A 99 -6.74 26.34 5.41
CA ARG A 99 -7.63 25.71 6.39
C ARG A 99 -9.08 25.67 5.90
N MET A 100 -9.50 26.72 5.21
CA MET A 100 -10.81 26.82 4.56
C MET A 100 -10.89 26.04 3.23
N GLY A 101 -9.82 25.32 2.85
CA GLY A 101 -9.78 24.52 1.62
C GLY A 101 -9.67 25.33 0.34
N ARG A 102 -9.36 26.63 0.41
CA ARG A 102 -9.27 27.53 -0.75
C ARG A 102 -7.84 27.64 -1.26
N ASN A 103 -7.71 27.62 -2.58
CA ASN A 103 -6.42 27.78 -3.28
C ASN A 103 -6.04 29.24 -3.54
N TYR A 104 -6.87 30.20 -3.09
CA TYR A 104 -6.66 31.64 -3.22
C TYR A 104 -6.83 32.35 -1.87
N VAL A 105 -6.26 33.55 -1.74
CA VAL A 105 -6.36 34.40 -0.55
C VAL A 105 -7.26 35.60 -0.88
N GLY A 106 -8.42 35.64 -0.24
CA GLY A 106 -9.39 36.72 -0.33
C GLY A 106 -9.33 37.72 0.83
N THR A 107 -10.26 38.67 0.85
CA THR A 107 -10.29 39.78 1.82
C THR A 107 -10.53 39.32 3.26
N GLU A 108 -11.37 38.32 3.44
CA GLU A 108 -11.74 37.65 4.68
C GLU A 108 -10.57 36.91 5.32
N HIS A 109 -9.75 36.26 4.50
CA HIS A 109 -8.51 35.65 4.94
C HIS A 109 -7.51 36.69 5.45
N ILE A 110 -7.41 37.85 4.77
CA ILE A 110 -6.57 38.97 5.24
C ILE A 110 -7.08 39.51 6.58
N LEU A 111 -8.40 39.65 6.76
CA LEU A 111 -8.99 40.10 8.03
C LEU A 111 -8.67 39.15 9.19
N LEU A 112 -8.85 37.84 8.98
CA LEU A 112 -8.50 36.80 9.97
C LEU A 112 -7.01 36.77 10.27
N GLY A 113 -6.17 36.92 9.24
CA GLY A 113 -4.72 37.01 9.40
C GLY A 113 -4.27 38.22 10.22
N LEU A 114 -4.96 39.36 10.10
CA LEU A 114 -4.69 40.56 10.92
C LEU A 114 -5.07 40.36 12.38
N LEU A 115 -6.19 39.69 12.68
CA LEU A 115 -6.63 39.40 14.05
C LEU A 115 -5.70 38.41 14.76
N ARG A 116 -5.16 37.44 14.02
CA ARG A 116 -4.23 36.43 14.55
C ARG A 116 -2.83 36.98 14.84
N ALA A 117 -2.48 38.13 14.28
CA ALA A 117 -1.29 38.89 14.64
C ALA A 117 -1.57 39.75 15.90
N GLU A 118 -1.79 39.10 17.05
CA GLU A 118 -2.30 39.70 18.30
C GLU A 118 -1.50 40.92 18.79
N ASP A 119 -0.17 40.90 18.62
CA ASP A 119 0.73 42.00 19.02
C ASP A 119 0.74 43.18 18.03
N SER A 120 -0.06 43.12 16.95
CA SER A 120 -0.02 44.11 15.88
C SER A 120 -0.98 45.29 16.10
N PRO A 121 -0.65 46.51 15.62
CA PRO A 121 -1.53 47.68 15.74
C PRO A 121 -2.94 47.46 15.17
N ALA A 122 -3.07 46.72 14.07
CA ALA A 122 -4.36 46.38 13.48
C ALA A 122 -5.21 45.48 14.39
N ALA A 123 -4.61 44.45 15.00
CA ALA A 123 -5.31 43.56 15.93
C ALA A 123 -5.80 44.34 17.15
N GLN A 124 -4.96 45.21 17.73
CA GLN A 124 -5.36 46.07 18.86
C GLN A 124 -6.53 46.99 18.51
N VAL A 125 -6.53 47.59 17.32
CA VAL A 125 -7.65 48.43 16.86
C VAL A 125 -8.93 47.62 16.71
N LEU A 126 -8.86 46.43 16.12
CA LEU A 126 -10.01 45.54 15.96
C LEU A 126 -10.56 45.06 17.31
N MET A 127 -9.69 44.62 18.23
CA MET A 127 -10.08 44.22 19.59
C MET A 127 -10.71 45.36 20.37
N ASN A 128 -10.16 46.58 20.28
CA ASN A 128 -10.75 47.78 20.92
C ASN A 128 -12.14 48.13 20.38
N LEU A 129 -12.44 47.73 19.15
CA LEU A 129 -13.75 47.88 18.51
C LEU A 129 -14.70 46.71 18.80
N GLY A 130 -14.28 45.75 19.63
CA GLY A 130 -15.06 44.57 20.00
C GLY A 130 -15.09 43.49 18.93
N VAL A 131 -14.09 43.44 18.04
CA VAL A 131 -13.97 42.41 17.01
C VAL A 131 -13.04 41.31 17.50
N GLU A 132 -13.60 40.15 17.82
CA GLU A 132 -12.85 38.96 18.23
C GLU A 132 -12.66 37.98 17.07
N TYR A 133 -11.62 37.15 17.13
CA TYR A 133 -11.27 36.20 16.07
C TYR A 133 -12.39 35.19 15.83
N GLU A 134 -12.92 34.59 16.88
CA GLU A 134 -13.96 33.56 16.83
C GLU A 134 -15.23 34.08 16.14
N GLU A 135 -15.68 35.30 16.49
CA GLU A 135 -16.89 35.92 15.91
C GLU A 135 -16.72 36.24 14.41
N VAL A 136 -15.53 36.70 14.02
CA VAL A 136 -15.19 36.96 12.60
C VAL A 136 -15.12 35.64 11.84
N HIS A 137 -14.50 34.61 12.41
CA HIS A 137 -14.38 33.31 11.77
C HIS A 137 -15.75 32.65 11.56
N GLU A 138 -16.64 32.67 12.55
CA GLU A 138 -18.01 32.18 12.41
C GLU A 138 -18.78 32.97 11.34
N SER A 139 -18.70 34.30 11.37
CA SER A 139 -19.37 35.16 10.38
C SER A 139 -18.87 34.92 8.96
N VAL A 140 -17.56 34.67 8.79
CA VAL A 140 -16.94 34.32 7.51
C VAL A 140 -17.43 32.96 7.05
N MET A 141 -17.48 31.95 7.93
CA MET A 141 -18.00 30.62 7.59
C MET A 141 -19.49 30.62 7.23
N GLU A 142 -20.29 31.48 7.87
CA GLU A 142 -21.70 31.68 7.50
C GLU A 142 -21.87 32.36 6.14
N LEU A 143 -21.00 33.33 5.82
CA LEU A 143 -21.00 34.03 4.54
C LEU A 143 -20.46 33.18 3.39
N LEU A 144 -19.48 32.32 3.69
CA LEU A 144 -18.82 31.40 2.76
C LEU A 144 -19.42 29.99 2.77
N GLY A 145 -20.61 29.78 3.35
CA GLY A 145 -21.32 28.49 3.32
C GLY A 145 -21.26 27.86 1.91
N PRO A 146 -21.35 26.53 1.76
CA PRO A 146 -20.74 25.77 0.66
C PRO A 146 -21.14 26.27 -0.73
N GLU A 147 -20.44 27.30 -1.20
CA GLU A 147 -20.47 27.83 -2.55
C GLU A 147 -19.20 27.32 -3.23
N LEU A 148 -19.46 26.41 -4.18
CA LEU A 148 -18.55 25.94 -5.21
C LEU A 148 -17.96 27.15 -5.93
N ASP A 149 -16.69 27.03 -6.29
CA ASP A 149 -15.90 28.07 -6.95
C ASP A 149 -16.59 28.57 -8.24
N ASP A 150 -17.07 29.82 -8.20
CA ASP A 150 -17.41 30.61 -9.38
C ASP A 150 -16.43 31.81 -9.44
N GLU A 151 -15.45 31.78 -10.34
CA GLU A 151 -14.95 32.99 -11.02
C GLU A 151 -14.79 32.69 -12.52
N GLU A 152 -15.84 33.08 -13.24
CA GLU A 152 -15.90 33.81 -14.52
C GLU A 152 -15.01 33.42 -15.72
N GLY A 153 -15.68 33.01 -16.81
CA GLY A 153 -15.15 33.16 -18.16
C GLY A 153 -15.86 32.36 -19.27
N GLU A 154 -17.12 32.66 -19.58
CA GLU A 154 -17.63 32.94 -20.94
C GLU A 154 -19.17 32.93 -21.00
N GLU A 155 -19.71 34.06 -21.45
CA GLU A 155 -21.13 34.25 -21.75
C GLU A 155 -21.56 33.39 -22.95
N GLN A 156 -22.44 32.40 -22.73
CA GLN A 156 -23.64 32.21 -23.56
C GLN A 156 -24.62 31.18 -23.00
N ASP A 157 -25.83 31.68 -22.72
CA ASP A 157 -27.13 31.02 -22.85
C ASP A 157 -27.43 29.76 -22.00
N ALA A 158 -27.98 29.96 -20.79
CA ALA A 158 -29.17 29.21 -20.33
C ALA A 158 -29.72 29.75 -19.00
N ARG A 159 -31.02 30.08 -19.00
CA ARG A 159 -31.83 30.33 -17.81
C ARG A 159 -31.73 29.19 -16.79
N ALA A 160 -31.13 29.42 -15.63
CA ALA A 160 -31.35 28.62 -14.43
C ALA A 160 -32.21 29.41 -13.41
N PRO A 161 -33.31 28.84 -12.87
CA PRO A 161 -34.10 29.50 -11.85
C PRO A 161 -33.51 29.26 -10.45
N SER A 162 -33.28 30.34 -9.71
CA SER A 162 -32.99 30.35 -8.27
C SER A 162 -34.23 29.93 -7.46
N GLY A 163 -34.53 28.63 -7.43
CA GLY A 163 -35.59 28.04 -6.62
C GLY A 163 -35.03 27.06 -5.59
N LYS A 164 -35.52 27.13 -4.34
CA LYS A 164 -35.29 26.11 -3.31
C LYS A 164 -35.38 24.70 -3.92
N SER A 165 -34.38 23.85 -3.66
CA SER A 165 -34.37 22.49 -4.20
C SER A 165 -35.68 21.76 -3.89
N LYS A 166 -36.19 21.02 -4.87
CA LYS A 166 -37.37 20.17 -4.70
C LYS A 166 -37.07 18.92 -3.87
N THR A 167 -35.78 18.63 -3.60
CA THR A 167 -35.27 17.42 -2.94
C THR A 167 -34.13 17.70 -1.96
N PRO A 168 -34.35 18.50 -0.90
CA PRO A 168 -33.28 18.94 -0.01
C PRO A 168 -32.60 17.80 0.78
N ALA A 169 -33.32 16.73 1.15
CA ALA A 169 -32.71 15.59 1.83
C ALA A 169 -31.81 14.77 0.89
N LEU A 170 -32.24 14.54 -0.36
CA LEU A 170 -31.39 13.88 -1.35
C LEU A 170 -30.14 14.69 -1.68
N ASP A 171 -30.23 16.00 -1.75
CA ASP A 171 -29.07 16.85 -2.05
C ASP A 171 -28.07 16.88 -0.88
N SER A 172 -28.53 16.64 0.36
CA SER A 172 -27.68 16.58 1.55
C SER A 172 -27.05 15.21 1.79
N PHE A 173 -27.70 14.14 1.37
CA PHE A 173 -27.29 12.75 1.65
C PHE A 173 -26.99 11.92 0.40
N GLY A 174 -26.95 12.54 -0.76
CA GLY A 174 -26.79 11.86 -2.03
C GLY A 174 -26.05 12.68 -3.07
N ARG A 175 -25.61 11.97 -4.12
CA ARG A 175 -24.84 12.51 -5.25
C ARG A 175 -25.63 12.32 -6.53
N ASP A 176 -25.92 13.40 -7.26
CA ASP A 176 -26.71 13.36 -8.50
C ASP A 176 -25.81 13.08 -9.71
N LEU A 177 -25.82 11.84 -10.19
CA LEU A 177 -25.02 11.43 -11.36
C LEU A 177 -25.49 12.11 -12.64
N THR A 178 -26.78 12.44 -12.75
CA THR A 178 -27.31 13.13 -13.93
C THR A 178 -26.81 14.58 -14.00
N MET A 179 -26.61 15.23 -12.86
CA MET A 179 -25.98 16.55 -12.79
C MET A 179 -24.50 16.49 -13.19
N GLN A 180 -23.76 15.52 -12.68
CA GLN A 180 -22.35 15.33 -13.02
C GLN A 180 -22.13 14.96 -14.49
N ALA A 181 -23.04 14.16 -15.06
CA ALA A 181 -23.04 13.86 -16.49
C ALA A 181 -23.21 15.14 -17.33
N ARG A 182 -24.05 16.09 -16.89
CA ARG A 182 -24.23 17.38 -17.58
C ARG A 182 -23.01 18.30 -17.44
N ALA A 183 -22.31 18.22 -16.31
CA ALA A 183 -21.08 18.95 -16.07
C ALA A 183 -19.85 18.34 -16.79
N GLY A 184 -19.98 17.14 -17.38
CA GLY A 184 -18.87 16.45 -18.03
C GLY A 184 -17.88 15.80 -17.04
N GLU A 185 -18.24 15.69 -15.76
CA GLU A 185 -17.35 15.16 -14.71
C GLU A 185 -17.24 13.62 -14.75
N LEU A 186 -18.25 12.92 -15.27
CA LEU A 186 -18.26 11.45 -15.29
C LEU A 186 -17.29 10.88 -16.32
N ASP A 187 -16.70 9.73 -16.00
CA ASP A 187 -15.80 9.00 -16.89
C ASP A 187 -16.53 8.44 -18.12
N PRO A 188 -15.86 8.35 -19.30
CA PRO A 188 -16.45 7.67 -20.46
C PRO A 188 -16.65 6.18 -20.18
N VAL A 189 -17.82 5.66 -20.55
CA VAL A 189 -18.14 4.25 -20.36
C VAL A 189 -17.88 3.46 -21.63
N ILE A 190 -17.01 2.45 -21.53
CA ILE A 190 -16.51 1.68 -22.68
C ILE A 190 -16.86 0.21 -22.47
N GLY A 191 -17.40 -0.43 -23.52
CA GLY A 191 -17.65 -1.88 -23.54
C GLY A 191 -18.79 -2.38 -22.64
N ARG A 192 -19.71 -1.52 -22.19
CA ARG A 192 -20.84 -1.88 -21.30
C ARG A 192 -22.23 -1.62 -21.90
N GLU A 193 -22.32 -1.53 -23.22
CA GLU A 193 -23.56 -1.21 -23.94
C GLU A 193 -24.68 -2.23 -23.64
N HIS A 194 -24.35 -3.52 -23.61
CA HIS A 194 -25.33 -4.58 -23.38
C HIS A 194 -25.93 -4.54 -21.96
N GLU A 195 -25.11 -4.29 -20.95
CA GLU A 195 -25.56 -4.17 -19.56
C GLU A 195 -26.41 -2.91 -19.37
N ILE A 196 -26.02 -1.77 -19.94
CA ILE A 196 -26.79 -0.52 -19.91
C ILE A 196 -28.15 -0.72 -20.58
N GLU A 197 -28.17 -1.32 -21.77
CA GLU A 197 -29.42 -1.64 -22.48
C GLU A 197 -30.31 -2.55 -21.62
N ARG A 198 -29.71 -3.55 -20.97
CA ARG A 198 -30.44 -4.45 -20.07
C ARG A 198 -31.02 -3.72 -18.87
N VAL A 199 -30.29 -2.79 -18.26
CA VAL A 199 -30.78 -1.94 -17.16
C VAL A 199 -31.97 -1.10 -17.64
N ILE A 200 -31.87 -0.46 -18.81
CA ILE A 200 -32.97 0.31 -19.43
C ILE A 200 -34.21 -0.58 -19.63
N GLN A 201 -34.03 -1.78 -20.20
CA GLN A 201 -35.11 -2.74 -20.42
C GLN A 201 -35.82 -3.11 -19.11
N VAL A 202 -35.07 -3.31 -18.02
CA VAL A 202 -35.63 -3.64 -16.70
C VAL A 202 -36.36 -2.44 -16.11
N LEU A 203 -35.77 -1.25 -16.13
CA LEU A 203 -36.39 -0.02 -15.61
C LEU A 203 -37.72 0.33 -16.32
N CYS A 204 -37.86 -0.05 -17.59
CA CYS A 204 -39.09 0.15 -18.36
C CYS A 204 -40.19 -0.88 -18.08
N ARG A 205 -39.94 -1.91 -17.26
CA ARG A 205 -40.96 -2.93 -16.94
C ARG A 205 -42.05 -2.38 -16.02
N ARG A 206 -43.25 -2.96 -16.09
CA ARG A 206 -44.36 -2.66 -15.18
C ARG A 206 -44.24 -3.35 -13.80
N LYS A 207 -43.60 -4.52 -13.75
CA LYS A 207 -43.33 -5.31 -12.53
C LYS A 207 -41.88 -5.77 -12.58
N LYS A 208 -41.24 -5.92 -11.41
CA LYS A 208 -39.79 -6.20 -11.30
C LYS A 208 -38.95 -5.19 -12.09
N ASN A 209 -39.19 -3.91 -11.82
CA ASN A 209 -38.58 -2.78 -12.51
C ASN A 209 -37.37 -2.19 -11.77
N ASN A 210 -36.81 -2.95 -10.83
CA ASN A 210 -35.62 -2.60 -10.06
C ASN A 210 -34.49 -3.56 -10.46
N PRO A 211 -33.54 -3.12 -11.30
CA PRO A 211 -32.39 -3.95 -11.65
C PRO A 211 -31.43 -4.09 -10.47
N VAL A 212 -30.78 -5.26 -10.38
CA VAL A 212 -29.65 -5.51 -9.47
C VAL A 212 -28.48 -5.99 -10.30
N LEU A 213 -27.40 -5.22 -10.30
CA LEU A 213 -26.12 -5.54 -10.92
C LEU A 213 -25.37 -6.51 -10.01
N LEU A 214 -25.23 -7.75 -10.46
CA LEU A 214 -24.52 -8.83 -9.78
C LEU A 214 -23.17 -9.06 -10.43
N GLY A 215 -22.11 -8.69 -9.74
CA GLY A 215 -20.74 -8.90 -10.20
C GLY A 215 -19.77 -8.78 -9.04
N GLU A 216 -18.56 -9.26 -9.22
CA GLU A 216 -17.49 -9.13 -8.23
C GLU A 216 -17.15 -7.66 -7.94
N ALA A 217 -16.44 -7.38 -6.86
CA ALA A 217 -15.94 -6.03 -6.61
C ALA A 217 -14.92 -5.62 -7.70
N GLY A 218 -14.97 -4.36 -8.14
CA GLY A 218 -14.02 -3.82 -9.12
C GLY A 218 -14.33 -4.11 -10.59
N VAL A 219 -15.44 -4.78 -10.93
CA VAL A 219 -15.80 -5.04 -12.34
C VAL A 219 -16.41 -3.84 -13.09
N GLY A 220 -16.64 -2.71 -12.40
CA GLY A 220 -17.24 -1.51 -12.98
C GLY A 220 -18.78 -1.44 -12.91
N LYS A 221 -19.39 -1.89 -11.81
CA LYS A 221 -20.85 -1.80 -11.61
C LYS A 221 -21.34 -0.34 -11.57
N THR A 222 -20.59 0.53 -10.90
CA THR A 222 -20.86 1.98 -10.81
C THR A 222 -20.76 2.65 -12.19
N ALA A 223 -19.77 2.27 -13.00
CA ALA A 223 -19.59 2.75 -14.37
C ALA A 223 -20.82 2.46 -15.27
N ILE A 224 -21.48 1.31 -15.11
CA ILE A 224 -22.73 1.01 -15.86
C ILE A 224 -23.84 2.03 -15.53
N VAL A 225 -23.93 2.47 -14.28
CA VAL A 225 -24.94 3.43 -13.83
C VAL A 225 -24.59 4.86 -14.26
N GLU A 226 -23.31 5.21 -14.25
CA GLU A 226 -22.81 6.46 -14.80
C GLU A 226 -23.06 6.56 -16.31
N GLY A 227 -22.85 5.46 -17.05
CA GLY A 227 -23.16 5.37 -18.48
C GLY A 227 -24.66 5.55 -18.75
N LEU A 228 -25.52 4.98 -17.90
CA LEU A 228 -26.95 5.24 -17.97
C LEU A 228 -27.27 6.73 -17.71
N ALA A 229 -26.57 7.40 -16.78
CA ALA A 229 -26.77 8.82 -16.52
C ALA A 229 -26.39 9.66 -17.75
N GLN A 230 -25.27 9.34 -18.40
CA GLN A 230 -24.85 9.96 -19.66
C GLN A 230 -25.89 9.75 -20.77
N ASP A 231 -26.43 8.53 -20.93
CA ASP A 231 -27.46 8.22 -21.93
C ASP A 231 -28.77 8.97 -21.69
N ILE A 232 -29.15 9.20 -20.42
CA ILE A 232 -30.32 10.01 -20.07
C ILE A 232 -30.11 11.46 -20.49
N VAL A 233 -28.93 12.04 -20.21
CA VAL A 233 -28.58 13.41 -20.58
C VAL A 233 -28.53 13.59 -22.10
N ASN A 234 -27.91 12.63 -22.80
CA ASN A 234 -27.80 12.62 -24.26
C ASN A 234 -29.10 12.24 -24.98
N SER A 235 -30.19 11.97 -24.24
CA SER A 235 -31.49 11.56 -24.79
C SER A 235 -31.48 10.25 -25.60
N ASN A 236 -30.48 9.39 -25.37
CA ASN A 236 -30.35 8.05 -25.97
C ASN A 236 -31.28 7.00 -25.31
N VAL A 237 -32.05 7.40 -24.30
CA VAL A 237 -33.01 6.52 -23.61
C VAL A 237 -34.44 6.62 -24.17
N PRO A 238 -35.27 5.58 -23.98
CA PRO A 238 -36.70 5.62 -24.29
C PRO A 238 -37.42 6.78 -23.58
N ARG A 239 -38.52 7.27 -24.18
CA ARG A 239 -39.30 8.41 -23.66
C ARG A 239 -39.70 8.30 -22.17
N LEU A 240 -39.87 7.08 -21.65
CA LEU A 240 -40.24 6.83 -20.25
C LEU A 240 -39.14 7.19 -19.24
N LEU A 241 -37.88 7.18 -19.69
CA LEU A 241 -36.70 7.47 -18.88
C LEU A 241 -36.11 8.85 -19.16
N ARG A 242 -36.65 9.59 -20.13
CA ARG A 242 -36.29 11.00 -20.35
C ARG A 242 -36.65 11.81 -19.10
N ASP A 243 -35.82 12.80 -18.79
CA ASP A 243 -35.96 13.70 -17.64
C ASP A 243 -35.92 13.02 -16.26
N ARG A 244 -35.49 11.76 -16.21
CA ARG A 244 -35.19 11.08 -14.95
C ARG A 244 -33.87 11.57 -14.37
N ARG A 245 -33.78 11.61 -13.04
CA ARG A 245 -32.55 11.89 -12.29
C ARG A 245 -32.06 10.60 -11.64
N ILE A 246 -30.77 10.30 -11.75
CA ILE A 246 -30.12 9.20 -11.03
C ILE A 246 -29.38 9.79 -9.84
N VAL A 247 -29.76 9.36 -8.63
CA VAL A 247 -29.15 9.85 -7.40
C VAL A 247 -28.59 8.68 -6.61
N VAL A 248 -27.30 8.73 -6.29
CA VAL A 248 -26.60 7.79 -5.40
C VAL A 248 -26.87 8.18 -3.96
N VAL A 249 -27.16 7.21 -3.10
CA VAL A 249 -27.29 7.45 -1.65
C VAL A 249 -26.00 7.06 -0.95
N ASP A 250 -25.43 7.99 -0.19
CA ASP A 250 -24.28 7.72 0.67
C ASP A 250 -24.76 7.31 2.07
N LEU A 251 -24.67 6.01 2.35
CA LEU A 251 -25.08 5.47 3.64
C LEU A 251 -24.16 5.89 4.79
N ALA A 252 -22.87 6.09 4.53
CA ALA A 252 -21.92 6.53 5.55
C ALA A 252 -22.28 7.94 6.03
N LEU A 253 -22.62 8.84 5.10
CA LEU A 253 -23.09 10.19 5.42
C LEU A 253 -24.42 10.19 6.18
N MET A 254 -25.31 9.24 5.89
CA MET A 254 -26.56 9.09 6.63
C MET A 254 -26.35 8.62 8.07
N VAL A 255 -25.36 7.76 8.31
CA VAL A 255 -24.98 7.30 9.66
C VAL A 255 -24.22 8.38 10.42
N ALA A 256 -23.39 9.17 9.73
CA ALA A 256 -22.59 10.23 10.31
C ALA A 256 -23.45 11.23 11.12
N GLY A 257 -23.06 11.47 12.37
CA GLY A 257 -23.80 12.37 13.27
C GLY A 257 -25.12 11.81 13.83
N THR A 258 -25.45 10.54 13.60
CA THR A 258 -26.56 9.87 14.31
C THR A 258 -26.05 9.21 15.58
N LYS A 259 -26.72 9.47 16.72
CA LYS A 259 -26.42 8.80 18.01
C LYS A 259 -27.28 7.57 18.25
N TYR A 260 -28.45 7.53 17.61
CA TYR A 260 -29.45 6.49 17.81
C TYR A 260 -29.92 5.95 16.46
N ARG A 261 -30.16 4.63 16.39
CA ARG A 261 -30.72 3.94 15.20
C ARG A 261 -31.99 4.62 14.65
N GLY A 262 -32.85 5.13 15.52
CA GLY A 262 -34.08 5.82 15.10
C GLY A 262 -33.83 7.06 14.24
N GLN A 263 -32.76 7.82 14.51
CA GLN A 263 -32.41 9.02 13.74
C GLN A 263 -31.97 8.66 12.32
N PHE A 264 -31.24 7.55 12.17
CA PHE A 264 -30.90 7.03 10.85
C PHE A 264 -32.16 6.60 10.07
N GLU A 265 -33.07 5.87 10.72
CA GLU A 265 -34.33 5.46 10.09
C GLU A 265 -35.21 6.66 9.69
N GLU A 266 -35.21 7.74 10.47
CA GLU A 266 -35.88 9.00 10.12
C GLU A 266 -35.26 9.67 8.89
N ARG A 267 -33.92 9.70 8.78
CA ARG A 267 -33.23 10.22 7.59
C ARG A 267 -33.57 9.40 6.34
N ILE A 268 -33.54 8.06 6.43
CA ILE A 268 -33.97 7.21 5.30
C ILE A 268 -35.43 7.45 4.94
N LYS A 269 -36.33 7.57 5.92
CA LYS A 269 -37.75 7.88 5.65
C LYS A 269 -37.90 9.22 4.93
N ALA A 270 -37.15 10.25 5.33
CA ALA A 270 -37.18 11.56 4.66
C ALA A 270 -36.75 11.46 3.19
N VAL A 271 -35.62 10.80 2.92
CA VAL A 271 -35.12 10.57 1.55
C VAL A 271 -36.15 9.80 0.72
N MET A 272 -36.75 8.74 1.29
CA MET A 272 -37.76 7.94 0.58
C MET A 272 -39.03 8.75 0.28
N GLN A 273 -39.48 9.61 1.18
CA GLN A 273 -40.63 10.48 0.94
C GLN A 273 -40.38 11.47 -0.20
N GLU A 274 -39.17 12.02 -0.30
CA GLU A 274 -38.79 12.90 -1.40
C GLU A 274 -38.78 12.16 -2.74
N VAL A 275 -38.23 10.94 -2.79
CA VAL A 275 -38.19 10.11 -4.02
C VAL A 275 -39.62 9.84 -4.51
N VAL A 276 -40.51 9.42 -3.60
CA VAL A 276 -41.91 9.12 -3.93
C VAL A 276 -42.68 10.36 -4.40
N LYS A 277 -42.39 11.53 -3.82
CA LYS A 277 -43.02 12.81 -4.20
C LYS A 277 -42.52 13.32 -5.55
N ALA A 278 -41.23 13.21 -5.83
CA ALA A 278 -40.62 13.71 -7.06
C ALA A 278 -41.02 12.89 -8.30
N ARG A 279 -41.18 11.56 -8.15
CA ARG A 279 -41.57 10.59 -9.21
C ARG A 279 -40.65 10.48 -10.42
N ASN A 280 -39.70 11.39 -10.62
CA ASN A 280 -38.72 11.36 -11.70
C ASN A 280 -37.33 10.92 -11.23
N ILE A 281 -37.21 10.32 -10.04
CA ILE A 281 -35.93 9.92 -9.45
C ILE A 281 -35.76 8.41 -9.53
N ILE A 282 -34.55 8.00 -9.90
CA ILE A 282 -34.06 6.62 -9.84
C ILE A 282 -32.95 6.61 -8.79
N LEU A 283 -33.11 5.79 -7.77
CA LEU A 283 -32.15 5.69 -6.68
C LEU A 283 -31.06 4.67 -7.04
N PHE A 284 -29.78 5.02 -6.92
CA PHE A 284 -28.69 4.06 -7.00
C PHE A 284 -28.18 3.70 -5.61
N ILE A 285 -28.04 2.39 -5.36
CA ILE A 285 -27.55 1.82 -4.11
C ILE A 285 -26.41 0.86 -4.45
N ASP A 286 -25.16 1.29 -4.27
CA ASP A 286 -23.98 0.52 -4.71
C ASP A 286 -23.75 -0.76 -3.90
N GLU A 287 -24.11 -0.74 -2.60
CA GLU A 287 -24.01 -1.89 -1.71
C GLU A 287 -25.39 -2.27 -1.17
N LEU A 288 -26.26 -2.79 -2.05
CA LEU A 288 -27.67 -3.05 -1.71
C LEU A 288 -27.86 -3.91 -0.45
N HIS A 289 -26.92 -4.82 -0.17
CA HIS A 289 -26.98 -5.71 0.99
C HIS A 289 -26.86 -4.98 2.34
N THR A 290 -26.20 -3.81 2.39
CA THR A 290 -26.04 -3.01 3.62
C THR A 290 -27.37 -2.50 4.15
N LEU A 291 -28.32 -2.22 3.25
CA LEU A 291 -29.67 -1.77 3.61
C LEU A 291 -30.58 -2.92 4.05
N VAL A 292 -30.23 -4.17 3.73
CA VAL A 292 -31.14 -5.33 3.84
C VAL A 292 -30.69 -6.36 4.88
N GLY A 293 -29.43 -6.38 5.32
CA GLY A 293 -28.89 -7.61 5.89
C GLY A 293 -27.75 -7.51 6.88
N ALA A 294 -27.64 -6.46 7.69
CA ALA A 294 -26.54 -6.42 8.65
C ALA A 294 -26.85 -7.20 9.97
N GLY A 295 -28.01 -7.86 10.10
CA GLY A 295 -28.52 -8.51 11.33
C GLY A 295 -27.74 -9.71 11.94
N GLY A 296 -26.44 -9.86 11.68
CA GLY A 296 -25.57 -10.87 12.31
C GLY A 296 -24.64 -10.35 13.39
N ALA A 297 -24.39 -9.04 13.48
CA ALA A 297 -23.56 -8.43 14.50
C ALA A 297 -24.37 -7.39 15.30
N GLU A 298 -24.23 -7.38 16.63
CA GLU A 298 -24.82 -6.35 17.50
C GLU A 298 -24.36 -4.95 17.04
N GLY A 299 -25.25 -4.18 16.39
CA GLY A 299 -24.96 -2.81 15.93
C GLY A 299 -25.31 -2.52 14.47
N ALA A 300 -25.71 -3.53 13.71
CA ALA A 300 -25.91 -3.38 12.30
C ALA A 300 -27.33 -2.89 11.93
N ILE A 301 -27.38 -1.96 10.98
CA ILE A 301 -28.54 -1.14 10.67
C ILE A 301 -29.40 -1.83 9.58
N ASP A 302 -30.69 -2.05 9.85
CA ASP A 302 -31.62 -2.68 8.89
C ASP A 302 -32.69 -1.68 8.45
N ALA A 303 -32.63 -1.28 7.18
CA ALA A 303 -33.54 -0.34 6.53
C ALA A 303 -34.60 -1.03 5.66
N SER A 304 -34.60 -2.38 5.60
CA SER A 304 -35.47 -3.15 4.71
C SER A 304 -36.95 -2.89 4.97
N ASN A 305 -37.32 -2.63 6.23
CA ASN A 305 -38.69 -2.32 6.65
C ASN A 305 -39.22 -1.01 6.05
N VAL A 306 -38.34 -0.04 5.74
CA VAL A 306 -38.73 1.24 5.12
C VAL A 306 -38.86 1.10 3.60
N LEU A 307 -38.00 0.29 2.98
CA LEU A 307 -37.95 0.11 1.52
C LEU A 307 -39.05 -0.81 0.99
N LYS A 308 -39.35 -1.92 1.69
CA LYS A 308 -40.31 -2.94 1.26
C LYS A 308 -41.68 -2.37 0.85
N PRO A 309 -42.32 -1.47 1.62
CA PRO A 309 -43.63 -0.92 1.22
C PRO A 309 -43.57 -0.08 -0.07
N ALA A 310 -42.54 0.73 -0.25
CA ALA A 310 -42.39 1.60 -1.43
C ALA A 310 -42.07 0.79 -2.70
N LEU A 311 -41.21 -0.23 -2.58
CA LEU A 311 -40.93 -1.20 -3.64
C LEU A 311 -42.17 -2.06 -3.95
N ALA A 312 -42.95 -2.42 -2.93
CA ALA A 312 -44.16 -3.22 -3.11
C ALA A 312 -45.23 -2.50 -3.94
N ARG A 313 -45.39 -1.20 -3.71
CA ARG A 313 -46.34 -0.32 -4.42
C ARG A 313 -45.83 0.17 -5.78
N GLY A 314 -44.53 -0.03 -6.08
CA GLY A 314 -43.90 0.47 -7.31
C GLY A 314 -43.74 1.99 -7.33
N GLU A 315 -43.77 2.63 -6.15
CA GLU A 315 -43.56 4.07 -5.98
C GLU A 315 -42.06 4.42 -5.93
N LEU A 316 -41.23 3.46 -5.53
CA LEU A 316 -39.78 3.55 -5.55
C LEU A 316 -39.22 2.76 -6.72
N GLN A 317 -38.35 3.40 -7.50
CA GLN A 317 -37.54 2.76 -8.53
C GLN A 317 -36.07 2.91 -8.15
N CYS A 318 -35.35 1.79 -8.08
CA CYS A 318 -33.93 1.80 -7.74
C CYS A 318 -33.11 0.81 -8.58
N ILE A 319 -31.83 1.12 -8.69
CA ILE A 319 -30.78 0.25 -9.23
C ILE A 319 -29.92 -0.15 -8.03
N GLY A 320 -29.78 -1.45 -7.79
CA GLY A 320 -28.86 -1.97 -6.78
C GLY A 320 -27.60 -2.54 -7.41
N ALA A 321 -26.47 -2.47 -6.71
CA ALA A 321 -25.31 -3.29 -6.98
C ALA A 321 -24.96 -4.12 -5.73
N THR A 322 -24.40 -5.32 -5.93
CA THR A 322 -23.90 -6.19 -4.84
C THR A 322 -23.06 -7.31 -5.44
N THR A 323 -22.34 -8.07 -4.62
CA THR A 323 -21.68 -9.30 -5.06
C THR A 323 -22.66 -10.49 -5.08
N PRO A 324 -22.39 -11.55 -5.87
CA PRO A 324 -23.23 -12.75 -5.88
C PRO A 324 -23.40 -13.39 -4.49
N ASP A 325 -22.34 -13.40 -3.67
CA ASP A 325 -22.34 -13.99 -2.34
C ASP A 325 -23.25 -13.24 -1.37
N GLU A 326 -23.18 -11.91 -1.36
CA GLU A 326 -24.04 -11.04 -0.56
C GLU A 326 -25.51 -11.13 -1.00
N TYR A 327 -25.75 -11.16 -2.31
CA TYR A 327 -27.10 -11.31 -2.85
C TYR A 327 -27.76 -12.59 -2.34
N ARG A 328 -27.03 -13.72 -2.41
CA ARG A 328 -27.51 -15.03 -1.93
C ARG A 328 -27.73 -15.04 -0.42
N LYS A 329 -26.87 -14.38 0.34
CA LYS A 329 -26.92 -14.36 1.80
C LYS A 329 -28.08 -13.51 2.33
N TYR A 330 -28.35 -12.36 1.71
CA TYR A 330 -29.23 -11.32 2.27
C TYR A 330 -30.48 -11.02 1.44
N ILE A 331 -30.40 -11.03 0.10
CA ILE A 331 -31.52 -10.62 -0.77
C ILE A 331 -32.36 -11.83 -1.20
N GLU A 332 -31.73 -12.92 -1.64
CA GLU A 332 -32.41 -14.10 -2.18
C GLU A 332 -33.27 -14.82 -1.12
N LYS A 333 -32.87 -14.75 0.15
CA LYS A 333 -33.64 -15.33 1.27
C LYS A 333 -34.91 -14.52 1.58
N ASP A 334 -34.98 -13.26 1.19
CA ASP A 334 -36.14 -12.40 1.44
C ASP A 334 -37.10 -12.39 0.23
N GLY A 335 -38.14 -13.23 0.30
CA GLY A 335 -39.12 -13.36 -0.76
C GLY A 335 -39.93 -12.08 -1.05
N ALA A 336 -39.90 -11.04 -0.21
CA ALA A 336 -40.53 -9.75 -0.54
C ALA A 336 -39.66 -8.94 -1.51
N LEU A 337 -38.35 -8.92 -1.29
CA LEU A 337 -37.37 -8.19 -2.10
C LEU A 337 -37.05 -8.93 -3.41
N GLU A 338 -36.87 -10.24 -3.35
CA GLU A 338 -36.62 -11.10 -4.53
C GLU A 338 -37.71 -10.94 -5.61
N ARG A 339 -38.96 -10.71 -5.19
CA ARG A 339 -40.08 -10.49 -6.11
C ARG A 339 -40.11 -9.09 -6.74
N ARG A 340 -39.24 -8.16 -6.31
CA ARG A 340 -39.18 -6.77 -6.78
C ARG A 340 -37.91 -6.44 -7.56
N PHE A 341 -36.85 -7.19 -7.33
CA PHE A 341 -35.60 -7.08 -8.05
C PHE A 341 -35.53 -8.01 -9.26
N GLN A 342 -34.79 -7.58 -10.28
CA GLN A 342 -34.41 -8.37 -11.43
C GLN A 342 -32.89 -8.36 -11.52
N THR A 343 -32.28 -9.54 -11.46
CA THR A 343 -30.83 -9.69 -11.53
C THR A 343 -30.32 -9.48 -12.95
N ILE A 344 -29.16 -8.84 -13.05
CA ILE A 344 -28.35 -8.64 -14.25
C ILE A 344 -26.93 -9.04 -13.86
N VAL A 345 -26.38 -10.07 -14.52
CA VAL A 345 -25.02 -10.53 -14.27
C VAL A 345 -24.06 -9.59 -14.98
N VAL A 346 -23.03 -9.14 -14.27
CA VAL A 346 -21.96 -8.28 -14.77
C VAL A 346 -20.66 -9.05 -14.66
N ASP A 347 -20.19 -9.52 -15.81
CA ASP A 347 -18.93 -10.25 -15.90
C ASP A 347 -17.75 -9.26 -15.92
N PRO A 348 -16.57 -9.67 -15.41
CA PRO A 348 -15.33 -8.91 -15.61
C PRO A 348 -15.06 -8.73 -17.11
N PRO A 349 -14.59 -7.55 -17.55
CA PRO A 349 -14.21 -7.35 -18.94
C PRO A 349 -13.04 -8.26 -19.33
N SER A 350 -12.96 -8.56 -20.61
CA SER A 350 -11.81 -9.23 -21.20
C SER A 350 -10.56 -8.35 -21.13
N ARG A 351 -9.39 -8.97 -21.39
CA ARG A 351 -8.11 -8.24 -21.42
C ARG A 351 -8.13 -7.13 -22.47
N ASP A 352 -8.64 -7.43 -23.66
CA ASP A 352 -8.69 -6.49 -24.77
C ASP A 352 -9.66 -5.33 -24.47
N GLU A 353 -10.84 -5.62 -23.90
CA GLU A 353 -11.77 -4.57 -23.44
C GLU A 353 -11.16 -3.71 -22.33
N THR A 354 -10.39 -4.31 -21.42
CA THR A 354 -9.71 -3.56 -20.34
C THR A 354 -8.66 -2.59 -20.90
N VAL A 355 -7.90 -3.01 -21.91
CA VAL A 355 -6.95 -2.13 -22.60
C VAL A 355 -7.67 -0.93 -23.22
N GLU A 356 -8.81 -1.15 -23.86
CA GLU A 356 -9.61 -0.05 -24.44
C GLU A 356 -10.22 0.86 -23.36
N ILE A 357 -10.66 0.30 -22.22
CA ILE A 357 -11.11 1.08 -21.06
C ILE A 357 -9.99 2.00 -20.57
N ILE A 358 -8.78 1.47 -20.34
CA ILE A 358 -7.65 2.27 -19.84
C ILE A 358 -7.23 3.33 -20.86
N LYS A 359 -7.26 3.02 -22.17
CA LYS A 359 -7.01 4.01 -23.22
C LYS A 359 -7.99 5.18 -23.18
N GLY A 360 -9.28 4.90 -22.94
CA GLY A 360 -10.29 5.94 -22.82
C GLY A 360 -10.15 6.81 -21.58
N LEU A 361 -9.53 6.29 -20.52
CA LEU A 361 -9.25 7.02 -19.28
C LEU A 361 -7.86 7.70 -19.27
N ARG A 362 -7.02 7.42 -20.28
CA ARG A 362 -5.63 7.89 -20.35
C ARG A 362 -5.51 9.39 -20.15
N GLU A 363 -6.26 10.18 -20.90
CA GLU A 363 -6.18 11.65 -20.87
C GLU A 363 -6.44 12.21 -19.47
N ARG A 364 -7.36 11.60 -18.71
CA ARG A 364 -7.66 12.00 -17.32
C ARG A 364 -6.50 11.70 -16.38
N TYR A 365 -5.89 10.51 -16.48
CA TYR A 365 -4.72 10.16 -15.67
C TYR A 365 -3.50 11.03 -16.03
N GLU A 366 -3.26 11.24 -17.32
CA GLU A 366 -2.16 12.08 -17.82
C GLU A 366 -2.29 13.53 -17.34
N THR A 367 -3.50 14.10 -17.42
CA THR A 367 -3.78 15.46 -16.94
C THR A 367 -3.68 15.56 -15.42
N HIS A 368 -4.22 14.58 -14.69
CA HIS A 368 -4.21 14.59 -13.23
C HIS A 368 -2.78 14.48 -12.66
N HIS A 369 -1.95 13.62 -13.26
CA HIS A 369 -0.59 13.33 -12.79
C HIS A 369 0.52 14.10 -13.51
N CYS A 370 0.20 14.82 -14.58
CA CYS A 370 1.15 15.51 -15.46
C CYS A 370 2.20 14.56 -16.06
N VAL A 371 1.79 13.36 -16.50
CA VAL A 371 2.67 12.33 -17.09
C VAL A 371 2.13 11.88 -18.45
N GLN A 372 2.95 11.18 -19.23
CA GLN A 372 2.52 10.52 -20.47
C GLN A 372 2.52 9.00 -20.30
N ILE A 373 1.48 8.30 -20.77
CA ILE A 373 1.34 6.85 -20.63
C ILE A 373 1.47 6.20 -22.00
N THR A 374 2.43 5.28 -22.15
CA THR A 374 2.63 4.57 -23.43
C THR A 374 1.57 3.49 -23.68
N ASP A 375 1.35 3.14 -24.94
CA ASP A 375 0.43 2.07 -25.33
C ASP A 375 0.90 0.70 -24.80
N GLU A 376 2.20 0.48 -24.80
CA GLU A 376 2.84 -0.73 -24.27
C GLU A 376 2.64 -0.84 -22.76
N ALA A 377 2.79 0.27 -22.01
CA ALA A 377 2.56 0.28 -20.57
C ALA A 377 1.14 -0.16 -20.19
N ILE A 378 0.13 0.24 -20.96
CA ILE A 378 -1.27 -0.14 -20.70
C ILE A 378 -1.51 -1.64 -20.95
N ARG A 379 -0.87 -2.19 -21.99
CA ARG A 379 -0.92 -3.65 -22.25
C ARG A 379 -0.23 -4.42 -21.13
N ASP A 380 1.00 -4.03 -20.78
CA ASP A 380 1.77 -4.65 -19.69
C ASP A 380 1.01 -4.53 -18.36
N ALA A 381 0.38 -3.39 -18.06
CA ALA A 381 -0.42 -3.22 -16.85
C ALA A 381 -1.58 -4.22 -16.79
N THR A 382 -2.26 -4.44 -17.92
CA THR A 382 -3.37 -5.40 -18.01
C THR A 382 -2.88 -6.84 -17.89
N GLU A 383 -1.80 -7.20 -18.57
CA GLU A 383 -1.23 -8.56 -18.54
C GLU A 383 -0.63 -8.90 -17.17
N LEU A 384 0.24 -8.04 -16.65
CA LEU A 384 0.94 -8.25 -15.39
C LEU A 384 -0.01 -8.20 -14.20
N SER A 385 -0.99 -7.27 -14.17
CA SER A 385 -2.02 -7.29 -13.13
C SER A 385 -2.89 -8.55 -13.21
N THR A 386 -3.13 -9.08 -14.42
CA THR A 386 -3.86 -10.35 -14.59
C THR A 386 -3.09 -11.53 -14.01
N GLN A 387 -1.78 -11.56 -14.24
CA GLN A 387 -0.92 -12.67 -13.84
C GLN A 387 -0.50 -12.63 -12.36
N TYR A 388 -0.19 -11.44 -11.84
CA TYR A 388 0.49 -11.28 -10.54
C TYR A 388 -0.40 -10.69 -9.45
N VAL A 389 -1.40 -9.86 -9.79
CA VAL A 389 -2.33 -9.29 -8.81
C VAL A 389 -3.55 -10.21 -8.66
N THR A 390 -3.45 -11.13 -7.70
CA THR A 390 -4.49 -12.12 -7.37
C THR A 390 -5.53 -11.59 -6.38
N GLY A 391 -6.77 -12.05 -6.46
CA GLY A 391 -7.85 -11.67 -5.53
C GLY A 391 -8.60 -10.38 -5.88
N ARG A 392 -8.22 -9.72 -6.97
CA ARG A 392 -8.95 -8.61 -7.59
C ARG A 392 -9.31 -8.95 -9.04
N PHE A 393 -10.31 -8.25 -9.57
CA PHE A 393 -10.83 -8.46 -10.92
C PHE A 393 -10.48 -7.28 -11.83
N LEU A 394 -10.52 -7.52 -13.14
CA LEU A 394 -10.43 -6.44 -14.13
C LEU A 394 -11.77 -5.65 -14.13
N PRO A 395 -11.76 -4.35 -14.51
CA PRO A 395 -10.58 -3.55 -14.87
C PRO A 395 -9.85 -2.93 -13.66
N ASP A 396 -10.44 -2.95 -12.47
CA ASP A 396 -9.95 -2.29 -11.25
C ASP A 396 -8.46 -2.50 -10.98
N LYS A 397 -8.00 -3.75 -10.96
CA LYS A 397 -6.58 -4.04 -10.67
C LYS A 397 -5.60 -3.50 -11.71
N ALA A 398 -6.02 -3.31 -12.96
CA ALA A 398 -5.17 -2.76 -14.00
C ALA A 398 -5.14 -1.24 -13.93
N LEU A 399 -6.27 -0.61 -13.60
CA LEU A 399 -6.36 0.83 -13.33
C LEU A 399 -5.52 1.23 -12.12
N ASP A 400 -5.58 0.46 -11.03
CA ASP A 400 -4.76 0.67 -9.82
C ASP A 400 -3.25 0.66 -10.15
N VAL A 401 -2.81 -0.31 -10.97
CA VAL A 401 -1.41 -0.38 -11.43
C VAL A 401 -0.99 0.84 -12.26
N VAL A 402 -1.87 1.31 -13.15
CA VAL A 402 -1.59 2.49 -13.99
C VAL A 402 -1.55 3.76 -13.13
N ASP A 403 -2.48 3.92 -12.20
CA ASP A 403 -2.55 5.08 -11.31
C ASP A 403 -1.34 5.15 -10.36
N GLU A 404 -0.94 4.02 -9.78
CA GLU A 404 0.25 3.93 -8.94
C GLU A 404 1.54 4.19 -9.75
N ALA A 405 1.60 3.76 -11.00
CA ALA A 405 2.70 4.07 -11.92
C ALA A 405 2.80 5.56 -12.27
N CYS A 406 1.66 6.20 -12.55
CA CYS A 406 1.60 7.65 -12.78
C CYS A 406 2.07 8.41 -11.54
N SER A 407 1.56 8.01 -10.37
CA SER A 407 1.94 8.59 -9.08
C SER A 407 3.43 8.41 -8.77
N LEU A 408 4.00 7.23 -9.07
CA LEU A 408 5.43 6.95 -8.86
C LEU A 408 6.31 7.84 -9.73
N VAL A 409 5.99 7.99 -11.02
CA VAL A 409 6.75 8.86 -11.94
C VAL A 409 6.67 10.31 -11.49
N ARG A 410 5.48 10.78 -11.11
CA ARG A 410 5.28 12.12 -10.56
C ARG A 410 6.04 12.35 -9.24
N LEU A 411 6.13 11.36 -8.37
CA LEU A 411 6.89 11.50 -7.12
C LEU A 411 8.40 11.54 -7.36
N ARG A 412 8.90 10.81 -8.36
CA ARG A 412 10.33 10.80 -8.72
C ARG A 412 10.80 12.14 -9.24
N SER A 413 10.00 12.78 -10.06
CA SER A 413 10.29 14.09 -10.62
C SER A 413 10.10 15.23 -9.63
N MET A 414 9.18 15.10 -8.66
CA MET A 414 9.06 16.01 -7.51
C MET A 414 10.18 15.80 -6.49
N SER A 415 11.08 14.83 -6.70
CA SER A 415 12.23 14.66 -5.81
C SER A 415 13.22 15.81 -6.01
N VAL A 416 13.60 16.44 -4.90
CA VAL A 416 14.56 17.54 -4.84
C VAL A 416 15.82 17.14 -5.63
N THR A 417 16.14 17.89 -6.69
CA THR A 417 17.33 17.67 -7.50
C THR A 417 18.59 17.58 -6.61
N PRO A 418 19.60 16.75 -6.96
CA PRO A 418 20.82 16.64 -6.16
C PRO A 418 21.50 18.00 -5.89
N GLU A 419 21.38 18.92 -6.85
CA GLU A 419 21.83 20.31 -6.74
C GLU A 419 21.04 21.08 -5.68
N MET A 420 19.70 21.05 -5.71
CA MET A 420 18.85 21.69 -4.72
C MET A 420 19.05 21.10 -3.31
N ARG A 421 19.26 19.78 -3.19
CA ARG A 421 19.56 19.14 -1.89
C ARG A 421 20.90 19.62 -1.33
N LYS A 422 21.93 19.74 -2.18
CA LYS A 422 23.25 20.26 -1.77
C LYS A 422 23.15 21.72 -1.33
N LEU A 423 22.41 22.53 -2.08
CA LEU A 423 22.16 23.93 -1.75
C LEU A 423 21.47 24.10 -0.39
N GLN A 424 20.44 23.28 -0.11
CA GLN A 424 19.76 23.27 1.20
C GLN A 424 20.69 22.85 2.35
N GLN A 425 21.57 21.87 2.13
CA GLN A 425 22.57 21.45 3.12
C GLN A 425 23.60 22.56 3.39
N ASP A 426 24.08 23.23 2.34
CA ASP A 426 25.03 24.35 2.47
C ASP A 426 24.38 25.54 3.18
N LEU A 427 23.12 25.87 2.88
CA LEU A 427 22.34 26.89 3.60
C LEU A 427 22.17 26.56 5.09
N ALA A 428 21.82 25.32 5.41
CA ALA A 428 21.67 24.87 6.79
C ALA A 428 23.00 24.95 7.56
N ARG A 429 24.10 24.51 6.94
CA ARG A 429 25.45 24.60 7.53
C ARG A 429 25.85 26.05 7.78
N LEU A 430 25.73 26.91 6.77
CA LEU A 430 26.13 28.32 6.88
C LEU A 430 25.25 29.08 7.88
N SER A 431 23.96 28.75 7.98
CA SER A 431 23.08 29.36 8.99
C SER A 431 23.52 28.99 10.40
N ALA A 432 23.86 27.73 10.65
CA ALA A 432 24.39 27.30 11.95
C ALA A 432 25.73 27.98 12.27
N GLU A 433 26.67 28.04 11.33
CA GLU A 433 27.94 28.76 11.50
C GLU A 433 27.75 30.26 11.76
N LYS A 434 26.74 30.89 11.14
CA LYS A 434 26.39 32.29 11.36
C LYS A 434 25.85 32.49 12.77
N ASP A 435 24.99 31.60 13.24
CA ASP A 435 24.41 31.67 14.59
C ASP A 435 25.49 31.44 15.66
N ASP A 436 26.43 30.52 15.44
CA ASP A 436 27.61 30.32 16.30
C ASP A 436 28.52 31.56 16.34
N ALA A 437 28.77 32.19 15.18
CA ALA A 437 29.56 33.42 15.11
C ALA A 437 28.89 34.59 15.85
N VAL A 438 27.56 34.69 15.79
CA VAL A 438 26.78 35.68 16.57
C VAL A 438 26.88 35.41 18.07
N LEU A 439 26.78 34.14 18.50
CA LEU A 439 26.95 33.76 19.91
C LEU A 439 28.36 34.06 20.42
N ALA A 440 29.37 33.87 19.57
CA ALA A 440 30.78 34.19 19.86
C ALA A 440 31.10 35.70 19.78
N GLN A 441 30.12 36.55 19.46
CA GLN A 441 30.28 38.00 19.23
C GLN A 441 31.28 38.36 18.11
N ASP A 442 31.51 37.44 17.16
CA ASP A 442 32.33 37.66 15.97
C ASP A 442 31.45 38.22 14.85
N PHE A 443 31.20 39.53 14.93
CA PHE A 443 30.27 40.22 14.02
C PHE A 443 30.79 40.33 12.58
N GLU A 444 32.11 40.36 12.36
CA GLU A 444 32.70 40.38 11.01
C GLU A 444 32.47 39.05 10.30
N ARG A 445 32.73 37.94 10.99
CA ARG A 445 32.46 36.60 10.46
C ARG A 445 30.96 36.38 10.21
N ALA A 446 30.11 36.79 11.15
CA ALA A 446 28.66 36.69 11.00
C ALA A 446 28.12 37.50 9.80
N ALA A 447 28.70 38.67 9.50
CA ALA A 447 28.35 39.46 8.32
C ALA A 447 28.76 38.75 7.02
N SER A 448 29.98 38.20 6.96
CA SER A 448 30.45 37.46 5.77
C SER A 448 29.62 36.20 5.47
N LEU A 449 29.18 35.49 6.50
CA LEU A 449 28.32 34.31 6.37
C LEU A 449 26.90 34.69 5.93
N ARG A 450 26.37 35.83 6.38
CA ARG A 450 25.09 36.37 5.91
C ARG A 450 25.10 36.64 4.41
N ASP A 451 26.13 37.31 3.90
CA ASP A 451 26.26 37.62 2.48
C ASP A 451 26.35 36.35 1.62
N GLN A 452 26.95 35.26 2.14
CA GLN A 452 26.98 33.96 1.48
C GLN A 452 25.61 33.27 1.49
N ILE A 453 24.89 33.33 2.61
CA ILE A 453 23.52 32.82 2.73
C ILE A 453 22.61 33.54 1.73
N ASP A 454 22.69 34.87 1.64
CA ASP A 454 21.85 35.66 0.73
C ASP A 454 22.10 35.30 -0.74
N LYS A 455 23.36 35.02 -1.12
CA LYS A 455 23.71 34.53 -2.47
C LYS A 455 23.12 33.16 -2.76
N LEU A 456 23.28 32.21 -1.84
CA LEU A 456 22.73 30.85 -2.01
C LEU A 456 21.19 30.85 -2.01
N GLN A 457 20.56 31.75 -1.25
CA GLN A 457 19.10 31.93 -1.29
C GLN A 457 18.62 32.51 -2.63
N GLN A 458 19.40 33.39 -3.28
CA GLN A 458 19.10 33.85 -4.63
C GLN A 458 19.23 32.72 -5.65
N GLU A 459 20.29 31.92 -5.56
CA GLU A 459 20.50 30.75 -6.41
C GLU A 459 19.36 29.72 -6.24
N GLN A 460 18.88 29.54 -5.01
CA GLN A 460 17.72 28.68 -4.72
C GLN A 460 16.46 29.18 -5.43
N ARG A 461 16.17 30.48 -5.36
CA ARG A 461 14.98 31.06 -6.00
C ARG A 461 15.01 30.92 -7.51
N LEU A 462 16.18 31.13 -8.13
CA LEU A 462 16.33 30.97 -9.57
C LEU A 462 16.11 29.51 -10.01
N LEU A 463 16.55 28.55 -9.19
CA LEU A 463 16.33 27.13 -9.45
C LEU A 463 14.86 26.75 -9.26
N ASP A 464 14.21 27.24 -8.20
CA ASP A 464 12.78 27.04 -7.95
C ASP A 464 11.92 27.63 -9.10
N GLU A 465 12.28 28.82 -9.60
CA GLU A 465 11.61 29.47 -10.74
C GLU A 465 11.79 28.65 -12.03
N ALA A 466 12.99 28.14 -12.29
CA ALA A 466 13.26 27.28 -13.45
C ALA A 466 12.52 25.94 -13.39
N GLU A 467 12.40 25.33 -12.20
CA GLU A 467 11.62 24.09 -12.01
C GLU A 467 10.13 24.33 -12.23
N LEU A 468 9.58 25.45 -11.75
CA LEU A 468 8.17 25.83 -11.96
C LEU A 468 7.83 26.08 -13.43
N GLU A 469 8.74 26.67 -14.21
CA GLU A 469 8.57 26.88 -15.66
C GLU A 469 8.63 25.59 -16.47
N SER A 470 9.23 24.51 -15.94
CA SER A 470 9.42 23.23 -16.63
C SER A 470 8.26 22.22 -16.50
N ALA A 471 7.19 22.57 -15.79
CA ALA A 471 6.20 21.64 -15.27
C ALA A 471 5.11 21.13 -16.25
N GLU A 472 5.30 21.21 -17.57
CA GLU A 472 4.24 20.83 -18.53
C GLU A 472 4.12 19.31 -18.79
N VAL A 473 5.20 18.52 -18.70
CA VAL A 473 5.13 17.04 -18.65
C VAL A 473 6.31 16.51 -17.85
N VAL A 474 6.00 15.76 -16.81
CA VAL A 474 6.92 15.49 -15.71
C VAL A 474 7.62 14.11 -15.85
N GLY A 475 7.08 13.23 -16.70
CA GLY A 475 7.72 11.95 -17.04
C GLY A 475 6.85 11.05 -17.91
N ILE A 476 7.43 9.91 -18.32
CA ILE A 476 6.77 8.89 -19.15
C ILE A 476 6.60 7.63 -18.31
N VAL A 477 5.40 7.05 -18.35
CA VAL A 477 5.07 5.74 -17.81
C VAL A 477 5.24 4.72 -18.92
N ASP A 478 6.31 3.93 -18.83
CA ASP A 478 6.65 2.86 -19.76
C ASP A 478 6.49 1.46 -19.13
N GLU A 479 6.83 0.42 -19.88
CA GLU A 479 6.76 -0.98 -19.44
C GLU A 479 7.56 -1.24 -18.15
N ASP A 480 8.71 -0.58 -17.98
CA ASP A 480 9.61 -0.83 -16.86
C ASP A 480 9.06 -0.22 -15.57
N VAL A 481 8.44 0.96 -15.65
CA VAL A 481 7.69 1.55 -14.54
C VAL A 481 6.56 0.63 -14.09
N ILE A 482 5.79 0.08 -15.04
CA ILE A 482 4.70 -0.85 -14.71
C ILE A 482 5.23 -2.10 -14.01
N ARG A 483 6.31 -2.70 -14.52
CA ARG A 483 6.95 -3.87 -13.88
C ARG A 483 7.41 -3.56 -12.46
N GLU A 484 8.01 -2.38 -12.24
CA GLU A 484 8.45 -1.95 -10.92
C GLU A 484 7.27 -1.80 -9.95
N VAL A 485 6.17 -1.18 -10.39
CA VAL A 485 4.97 -0.99 -9.58
C VAL A 485 4.35 -2.33 -9.21
N VAL A 486 4.09 -3.18 -10.20
CA VAL A 486 3.53 -4.52 -9.94
C VAL A 486 4.50 -5.30 -9.04
N SER A 487 5.81 -5.14 -9.21
CA SER A 487 6.80 -5.76 -8.34
C SER A 487 6.70 -5.30 -6.88
N LYS A 488 6.54 -3.99 -6.64
CA LYS A 488 6.34 -3.42 -5.31
C LYS A 488 5.00 -3.83 -4.69
N MET A 489 3.92 -3.79 -5.46
CA MET A 489 2.57 -4.17 -5.01
C MET A 489 2.49 -5.64 -4.60
N THR A 490 3.13 -6.52 -5.38
CA THR A 490 3.00 -7.98 -5.21
C THR A 490 4.18 -8.60 -4.47
N GLY A 491 5.29 -7.86 -4.30
CA GLY A 491 6.57 -8.38 -3.77
C GLY A 491 7.33 -9.26 -4.76
N VAL A 492 6.93 -9.25 -6.04
CA VAL A 492 7.45 -10.15 -7.08
C VAL A 492 8.50 -9.44 -7.90
N PRO A 493 9.75 -9.89 -7.96
CA PRO A 493 10.69 -9.32 -8.92
C PRO A 493 10.20 -9.62 -10.35
N LEU A 494 9.72 -8.59 -11.04
CA LEU A 494 9.22 -8.62 -12.42
C LEU A 494 10.13 -7.91 -13.41
N ALA A 495 11.27 -7.40 -12.94
CA ALA A 495 12.34 -7.03 -13.83
C ALA A 495 12.60 -8.21 -14.78
N ARG A 496 12.72 -7.93 -16.08
CA ARG A 496 13.25 -8.93 -17.04
C ARG A 496 14.45 -9.55 -16.36
N LEU A 497 14.55 -10.89 -16.30
CA LEU A 497 15.72 -11.61 -15.77
C LEU A 497 16.96 -10.78 -16.05
N GLU A 498 17.36 -9.97 -15.06
CA GLU A 498 18.42 -9.02 -15.34
C GLU A 498 19.64 -9.88 -15.60
N VAL A 499 20.62 -9.37 -16.34
CA VAL A 499 21.87 -10.12 -16.51
C VAL A 499 22.39 -10.58 -15.14
N GLU A 500 22.11 -9.81 -14.08
CA GLU A 500 22.32 -10.16 -12.68
C GLU A 500 21.45 -11.33 -12.15
N GLU A 501 20.14 -11.36 -12.36
CA GLU A 501 19.28 -12.48 -11.90
C GLU A 501 19.59 -13.79 -12.65
N ALA A 502 19.79 -13.71 -13.96
CA ALA A 502 20.21 -14.86 -14.76
C ALA A 502 21.57 -15.40 -14.28
N SER A 503 22.55 -14.50 -14.05
CA SER A 503 23.86 -14.88 -13.52
C SER A 503 23.75 -15.48 -12.11
N ARG A 504 22.91 -14.90 -11.26
CA ARG A 504 22.63 -15.43 -9.91
C ARG A 504 22.04 -16.83 -9.97
N LEU A 505 21.05 -17.07 -10.84
CA LEU A 505 20.44 -18.40 -11.04
C LEU A 505 21.44 -19.42 -11.60
N LEU A 506 22.40 -18.99 -12.42
CA LEU A 506 23.49 -19.87 -12.91
C LEU A 506 24.49 -20.24 -11.81
N GLN A 507 24.61 -19.41 -10.76
CA GLN A 507 25.46 -19.63 -9.58
C GLN A 507 24.69 -20.21 -8.39
N MET A 508 23.43 -20.63 -8.59
CA MET A 508 22.55 -21.11 -7.53
C MET A 508 23.14 -22.28 -6.76
N GLU A 509 23.76 -23.24 -7.46
CA GLU A 509 24.39 -24.40 -6.86
C GLU A 509 25.50 -23.98 -5.87
N GLU A 510 26.34 -23.02 -6.24
CA GLU A 510 27.45 -22.54 -5.41
C GLU A 510 26.93 -21.82 -4.15
N GLU A 511 25.94 -20.93 -4.30
CA GLU A 511 25.34 -20.19 -3.19
C GLU A 511 24.64 -21.12 -2.19
N VAL A 512 23.89 -22.11 -2.68
CA VAL A 512 23.23 -23.11 -1.81
C VAL A 512 24.27 -24.00 -1.11
N HIS A 513 25.36 -24.36 -1.79
CA HIS A 513 26.44 -25.18 -1.20
C HIS A 513 27.26 -24.47 -0.11
N ARG A 514 27.18 -23.14 0.01
CA ARG A 514 27.76 -22.42 1.17
C ARG A 514 27.14 -22.85 2.49
N MET A 515 25.89 -23.30 2.47
CA MET A 515 25.14 -23.74 3.66
C MET A 515 24.87 -25.25 3.66
N VAL A 516 24.61 -25.84 2.50
CA VAL A 516 24.26 -27.26 2.37
C VAL A 516 25.49 -28.09 1.99
N VAL A 517 25.94 -28.91 2.95
CA VAL A 517 27.12 -29.77 2.80
C VAL A 517 26.74 -31.12 2.16
N SER A 518 27.61 -31.66 1.30
CA SER A 518 27.55 -33.00 0.68
C SER A 518 26.47 -33.25 -0.38
N GLN A 519 25.24 -32.78 -0.16
CA GLN A 519 24.01 -33.12 -0.92
C GLN A 519 23.94 -32.55 -2.35
N THR A 520 24.96 -32.81 -3.17
CA THR A 520 25.19 -32.21 -4.49
C THR A 520 24.12 -32.63 -5.51
N GLU A 521 23.69 -33.90 -5.50
CA GLU A 521 22.59 -34.36 -6.37
C GLU A 521 21.28 -33.62 -6.07
N ALA A 522 20.98 -33.40 -4.78
CA ALA A 522 19.80 -32.67 -4.35
C ALA A 522 19.83 -31.20 -4.80
N VAL A 523 20.97 -30.53 -4.57
CA VAL A 523 21.16 -29.13 -4.98
C VAL A 523 21.06 -28.98 -6.51
N ASN A 524 21.68 -29.88 -7.28
CA ASN A 524 21.63 -29.86 -8.74
C ASN A 524 20.22 -30.14 -9.31
N ALA A 525 19.47 -31.06 -8.70
CA ALA A 525 18.10 -31.37 -9.12
C ALA A 525 17.16 -30.17 -8.86
N VAL A 526 17.23 -29.58 -7.66
CA VAL A 526 16.45 -28.38 -7.32
C VAL A 526 16.80 -27.21 -8.25
N SER A 527 18.08 -26.92 -8.42
CA SER A 527 18.54 -25.78 -9.24
C SER A 527 18.14 -25.92 -10.71
N ARG A 528 18.17 -27.13 -11.28
CA ARG A 528 17.67 -27.39 -12.65
C ARG A 528 16.17 -27.17 -12.78
N ALA A 529 15.37 -27.61 -11.81
CA ALA A 529 13.91 -27.42 -11.84
C ALA A 529 13.52 -25.94 -11.69
N ILE A 530 14.18 -25.20 -10.80
CA ILE A 530 13.94 -23.75 -10.64
C ILE A 530 14.34 -22.98 -11.89
N ARG A 531 15.49 -23.28 -12.51
CA ARG A 531 15.91 -22.65 -13.77
C ARG A 531 14.91 -22.89 -14.91
N ARG A 532 14.38 -24.11 -15.05
CA ARG A 532 13.33 -24.43 -16.04
C ARG A 532 12.05 -23.61 -15.84
N SER A 533 11.66 -23.40 -14.58
CA SER A 533 10.49 -22.58 -14.25
C SER A 533 10.74 -21.10 -14.59
N ARG A 534 11.88 -20.55 -14.15
CA ARG A 534 12.24 -19.14 -14.37
C ARG A 534 12.52 -18.79 -15.84
N SER A 535 12.94 -19.74 -16.65
CA SER A 535 13.14 -19.53 -18.09
C SER A 535 11.83 -19.57 -18.91
N GLY A 536 10.66 -19.65 -18.27
CA GLY A 536 9.36 -19.72 -18.96
C GLY A 536 9.08 -21.04 -19.68
N MET A 537 9.89 -22.09 -19.43
CA MET A 537 9.76 -23.40 -20.10
C MET A 537 8.78 -24.33 -19.36
N LYS A 538 8.24 -23.91 -18.22
CA LYS A 538 7.25 -24.65 -17.43
C LYS A 538 5.85 -24.06 -17.62
N ASP A 539 4.83 -24.89 -17.49
CA ASP A 539 3.43 -24.44 -17.47
C ASP A 539 3.20 -23.43 -16.32
N PRO A 540 2.77 -22.19 -16.61
CA PRO A 540 2.55 -21.15 -15.61
C PRO A 540 1.38 -21.45 -14.66
N ARG A 541 0.53 -22.44 -14.96
CA ARG A 541 -0.58 -22.84 -14.08
C ARG A 541 -0.14 -23.79 -12.97
N ARG A 542 1.07 -24.33 -13.01
CA ARG A 542 1.56 -25.29 -12.02
C ARG A 542 2.54 -24.63 -11.06
N PRO A 543 2.73 -25.15 -9.83
CA PRO A 543 3.76 -24.66 -8.92
C PRO A 543 5.13 -24.66 -9.58
N MET A 544 6.02 -23.74 -9.18
CA MET A 544 7.35 -23.58 -9.76
C MET A 544 8.15 -24.89 -9.79
N ALA A 545 8.09 -25.66 -8.71
CA ALA A 545 8.61 -27.01 -8.64
C ALA A 545 7.91 -27.81 -7.51
N SER A 546 7.82 -29.13 -7.68
CA SER A 546 7.38 -30.05 -6.62
C SER A 546 8.41 -31.16 -6.39
N PHE A 547 8.86 -31.33 -5.15
CA PHE A 547 9.89 -32.31 -4.80
C PHE A 547 9.50 -33.19 -3.62
N LEU A 548 9.92 -34.45 -3.67
CA LEU A 548 9.90 -35.37 -2.53
C LEU A 548 11.33 -35.64 -2.06
N PHE A 549 11.68 -35.17 -0.86
CA PHE A 549 12.98 -35.34 -0.23
C PHE A 549 12.97 -36.56 0.69
N ILE A 550 13.74 -37.57 0.34
CA ILE A 550 13.81 -38.85 1.06
C ILE A 550 15.18 -38.97 1.72
N GLY A 551 15.22 -39.39 2.98
CA GLY A 551 16.49 -39.68 3.67
C GLY A 551 16.32 -39.73 5.19
N PRO A 552 17.37 -40.05 5.94
CA PRO A 552 17.29 -40.08 7.40
C PRO A 552 17.13 -38.68 7.99
N THR A 553 16.78 -38.60 9.27
CA THR A 553 16.64 -37.33 9.97
C THR A 553 18.01 -36.66 10.14
N GLY A 554 18.06 -35.33 10.06
CA GLY A 554 19.28 -34.57 10.36
C GLY A 554 20.35 -34.52 9.25
N VAL A 555 20.05 -34.95 8.02
CA VAL A 555 20.96 -34.88 6.85
C VAL A 555 20.88 -33.60 6.01
N GLY A 556 19.92 -32.71 6.31
CA GLY A 556 19.81 -31.40 5.64
C GLY A 556 18.58 -31.15 4.76
N LYS A 557 17.57 -32.04 4.76
CA LYS A 557 16.31 -31.86 3.99
C LYS A 557 15.65 -30.49 4.21
N THR A 558 15.36 -30.15 5.46
CA THR A 558 14.79 -28.85 5.86
C THR A 558 15.74 -27.68 5.64
N LEU A 559 17.06 -27.92 5.76
CA LEU A 559 18.09 -26.89 5.55
C LEU A 559 18.15 -26.47 4.07
N LEU A 560 17.99 -27.42 3.14
CA LEU A 560 17.92 -27.11 1.71
C LEU A 560 16.69 -26.26 1.40
N ALA A 561 15.52 -26.58 1.97
CA ALA A 561 14.30 -25.79 1.81
C ALA A 561 14.46 -24.35 2.32
N ARG A 562 15.08 -24.17 3.49
CA ARG A 562 15.38 -22.85 4.07
C ARG A 562 16.37 -22.05 3.23
N SER A 563 17.43 -22.72 2.76
CA SER A 563 18.44 -22.11 1.88
C SER A 563 17.82 -21.67 0.55
N LEU A 564 16.90 -22.47 0.02
CA LEU A 564 16.14 -22.15 -1.18
C LEU A 564 15.24 -20.92 -0.99
N ALA A 565 14.52 -20.85 0.13
CA ALA A 565 13.67 -19.70 0.46
C ALA A 565 14.49 -18.40 0.53
N ARG A 566 15.63 -18.43 1.24
CA ARG A 566 16.56 -17.30 1.30
C ARG A 566 17.10 -16.92 -0.07
N PHE A 567 17.53 -17.90 -0.87
CA PHE A 567 18.11 -17.64 -2.18
C PHE A 567 17.09 -17.08 -3.18
N MET A 568 15.88 -17.65 -3.23
CA MET A 568 14.86 -17.28 -4.21
C MET A 568 14.06 -16.04 -3.84
N PHE A 569 13.78 -15.85 -2.55
CA PHE A 569 12.85 -14.82 -2.07
C PHE A 569 13.51 -13.81 -1.12
N GLY A 570 14.83 -13.91 -0.92
CA GLY A 570 15.62 -12.99 -0.10
C GLY A 570 15.43 -13.13 1.42
N ASN A 571 14.39 -13.82 1.87
CA ASN A 571 14.04 -13.97 3.27
C ASN A 571 13.80 -15.45 3.65
N GLU A 572 14.26 -15.88 4.82
CA GLU A 572 13.90 -17.19 5.39
C GLU A 572 12.41 -17.29 5.74
N ASP A 573 11.73 -16.19 6.06
CA ASP A 573 10.29 -16.16 6.39
C ASP A 573 9.39 -16.49 5.19
N ALA A 574 9.97 -16.62 3.99
CA ALA A 574 9.28 -17.16 2.82
C ALA A 574 9.14 -18.69 2.88
N LEU A 575 9.73 -19.36 3.88
CA LEU A 575 9.52 -20.78 4.16
C LEU A 575 8.25 -20.96 5.00
N ILE A 576 7.22 -21.52 4.39
CA ILE A 576 6.00 -21.96 5.09
C ILE A 576 6.17 -23.43 5.44
N GLN A 577 6.53 -23.70 6.70
CA GLN A 577 6.67 -25.07 7.21
C GLN A 577 5.37 -25.56 7.84
N ILE A 578 4.98 -26.79 7.48
CA ILE A 578 3.81 -27.50 8.02
C ILE A 578 4.23 -28.93 8.38
N ASP A 579 4.06 -29.29 9.65
CA ASP A 579 4.34 -30.64 10.15
C ASP A 579 3.13 -31.56 9.90
N MET A 580 3.31 -32.59 9.08
CA MET A 580 2.24 -33.52 8.73
C MET A 580 1.84 -34.47 9.87
N SER A 581 2.63 -34.55 10.94
CA SER A 581 2.23 -35.24 12.17
C SER A 581 1.00 -34.60 12.83
N GLU A 582 0.77 -33.29 12.64
CA GLU A 582 -0.44 -32.62 13.15
C GLU A 582 -1.70 -32.98 12.33
N TYR A 583 -1.52 -33.48 11.11
CA TYR A 583 -2.58 -33.74 10.13
C TYR A 583 -2.80 -35.23 9.86
N MET A 584 -2.46 -36.08 10.84
CA MET A 584 -2.74 -37.52 10.80
C MET A 584 -4.25 -37.82 10.82
N GLU A 585 -5.03 -36.95 11.46
CA GLU A 585 -6.48 -37.12 11.63
C GLU A 585 -7.26 -36.25 10.65
N LYS A 586 -8.35 -36.80 10.11
CA LYS A 586 -9.19 -36.14 9.10
C LYS A 586 -9.67 -34.74 9.52
N HIS A 587 -10.01 -34.53 10.79
CA HIS A 587 -10.54 -33.25 11.26
C HIS A 587 -9.47 -32.16 11.41
N ASN A 588 -8.18 -32.50 11.45
CA ASN A 588 -7.11 -31.50 11.45
C ASN A 588 -6.83 -31.01 10.02
N VAL A 589 -7.11 -31.82 9.00
CA VAL A 589 -6.93 -31.44 7.58
C VAL A 589 -7.75 -30.20 7.22
N SER A 590 -8.95 -30.04 7.79
CA SER A 590 -9.76 -28.85 7.59
C SER A 590 -9.08 -27.58 8.10
N ARG A 591 -8.13 -27.64 9.04
CA ARG A 591 -7.37 -26.45 9.47
C ARG A 591 -6.46 -25.89 8.36
N LEU A 592 -6.04 -26.70 7.39
CA LEU A 592 -5.20 -26.22 6.26
C LEU A 592 -6.00 -25.34 5.31
N VAL A 593 -7.26 -25.69 5.07
CA VAL A 593 -8.14 -25.10 4.04
C VAL A 593 -9.19 -24.16 4.65
N GLY A 594 -9.50 -24.32 5.94
CA GLY A 594 -10.55 -23.66 6.70
C GLY A 594 -11.62 -24.65 7.16
N ALA A 595 -12.25 -24.41 8.32
CA ALA A 595 -13.38 -25.23 8.71
C ALA A 595 -14.57 -25.00 7.74
N PRO A 596 -15.41 -26.02 7.45
CA PRO A 596 -16.61 -25.82 6.64
C PRO A 596 -17.69 -25.01 7.40
N PRO A 597 -18.66 -24.40 6.70
CA PRO A 597 -19.73 -23.61 7.33
C PRO A 597 -20.44 -24.37 8.45
N GLY A 598 -20.54 -23.76 9.63
CA GLY A 598 -21.21 -24.34 10.81
C GLY A 598 -20.29 -25.04 11.82
N TYR A 599 -18.97 -25.05 11.60
CA TYR A 599 -17.98 -25.58 12.55
C TYR A 599 -17.21 -24.44 13.24
N VAL A 600 -16.71 -24.69 14.45
CA VAL A 600 -15.86 -23.73 15.20
C VAL A 600 -14.59 -23.45 14.39
N GLY A 601 -14.24 -22.17 14.21
CA GLY A 601 -13.11 -21.75 13.38
C GLY A 601 -13.45 -21.54 11.90
N TYR A 602 -14.73 -21.55 11.52
CA TYR A 602 -15.16 -21.17 10.16
C TYR A 602 -14.62 -19.79 9.77
N ASP A 603 -14.72 -18.81 10.66
CA ASP A 603 -14.30 -17.43 10.40
C ASP A 603 -12.77 -17.22 10.35
N GLU A 604 -11.95 -18.20 10.74
CA GLU A 604 -10.49 -18.03 10.89
C GLU A 604 -9.66 -18.33 9.62
N GLY A 605 -10.29 -18.74 8.50
CA GLY A 605 -9.55 -19.10 7.27
C GLY A 605 -8.67 -20.33 7.43
N GLY A 606 -8.12 -20.84 6.33
CA GLY A 606 -7.20 -21.99 6.38
C GLY A 606 -5.77 -21.56 6.68
N GLN A 607 -5.06 -22.31 7.52
CA GLN A 607 -3.66 -22.03 7.88
C GLN A 607 -2.71 -22.01 6.68
N LEU A 608 -2.94 -22.89 5.69
CA LEU A 608 -2.16 -22.91 4.46
C LEU A 608 -2.70 -21.87 3.47
N THR A 609 -4.02 -21.88 3.23
CA THR A 609 -4.65 -21.01 2.23
C THR A 609 -4.47 -19.51 2.53
N GLU A 610 -4.56 -19.09 3.80
CA GLU A 610 -4.32 -17.70 4.21
C GLU A 610 -2.85 -17.29 4.07
N ARG A 611 -1.91 -18.16 4.48
CA ARG A 611 -0.47 -17.84 4.38
C ARG A 611 -0.05 -17.67 2.92
N ILE A 612 -0.55 -18.52 2.03
CA ILE A 612 -0.25 -18.46 0.60
C ILE A 612 -0.96 -17.27 -0.05
N ARG A 613 -2.21 -16.96 0.33
CA ARG A 613 -2.88 -15.75 -0.18
C ARG A 613 -2.13 -14.47 0.19
N ARG A 614 -1.54 -14.40 1.39
CA ARG A 614 -0.73 -13.26 1.83
C ARG A 614 0.66 -13.25 1.22
N ARG A 615 1.24 -14.43 0.94
CA ARG A 615 2.57 -14.59 0.35
C ARG A 615 2.56 -15.72 -0.71
N PRO A 616 2.16 -15.42 -1.96
CA PRO A 616 2.09 -16.41 -3.04
C PRO A 616 3.47 -16.96 -3.45
N TYR A 617 4.53 -16.22 -3.13
CA TYR A 617 5.93 -16.54 -3.42
C TYR A 617 6.57 -17.12 -2.18
N SER A 618 6.57 -18.43 -2.08
CA SER A 618 7.03 -19.12 -0.89
C SER A 618 7.56 -20.52 -1.22
N VAL A 619 8.41 -21.02 -0.33
CA VAL A 619 8.73 -22.44 -0.28
C VAL A 619 7.78 -23.06 0.73
N VAL A 620 6.93 -23.99 0.29
CA VAL A 620 6.00 -24.70 1.17
C VAL A 620 6.61 -26.05 1.50
N LEU A 621 6.95 -26.25 2.77
CA LEU A 621 7.57 -27.46 3.28
C LEU A 621 6.56 -28.29 4.07
N PHE A 622 6.18 -29.44 3.52
CA PHE A 622 5.40 -30.48 4.20
C PHE A 622 6.36 -31.49 4.82
N ASP A 623 6.60 -31.39 6.13
CA ASP A 623 7.54 -32.25 6.84
C ASP A 623 6.85 -33.57 7.23
N GLU A 624 7.55 -34.71 7.06
CA GLU A 624 7.07 -36.06 7.42
C GLU A 624 5.76 -36.47 6.72
N ILE A 625 5.70 -36.26 5.41
CA ILE A 625 4.49 -36.48 4.58
C ILE A 625 3.93 -37.90 4.66
N GLU A 626 4.73 -38.90 5.02
CA GLU A 626 4.27 -40.28 5.23
C GLU A 626 3.24 -40.43 6.35
N LYS A 627 3.18 -39.50 7.30
CA LYS A 627 2.24 -39.51 8.43
C LYS A 627 0.90 -38.86 8.11
N ALA A 628 0.81 -38.09 7.03
CA ALA A 628 -0.39 -37.31 6.69
C ALA A 628 -1.61 -38.22 6.43
N HIS A 629 -2.80 -37.70 6.76
CA HIS A 629 -4.06 -38.32 6.34
C HIS A 629 -4.21 -38.30 4.80
N SER A 630 -4.95 -39.27 4.24
CA SER A 630 -5.18 -39.40 2.79
C SER A 630 -5.75 -38.12 2.14
N ASP A 631 -6.57 -37.37 2.88
CA ASP A 631 -7.23 -36.15 2.40
C ASP A 631 -6.22 -35.02 2.12
N VAL A 632 -5.06 -35.02 2.79
CA VAL A 632 -3.96 -34.10 2.50
C VAL A 632 -3.39 -34.37 1.11
N PHE A 633 -3.26 -35.64 0.72
CA PHE A 633 -2.76 -36.00 -0.62
C PHE A 633 -3.70 -35.54 -1.73
N ASN A 634 -5.03 -35.62 -1.52
CA ASN A 634 -6.01 -35.11 -2.47
C ASN A 634 -5.87 -33.60 -2.69
N MET A 635 -5.64 -32.86 -1.59
CA MET A 635 -5.35 -31.42 -1.66
C MET A 635 -4.04 -31.16 -2.42
N LEU A 636 -2.97 -31.89 -2.11
CA LEU A 636 -1.68 -31.74 -2.79
C LEU A 636 -1.74 -32.06 -4.28
N LEU A 637 -2.53 -33.06 -4.68
CA LEU A 637 -2.77 -33.37 -6.10
C LEU A 637 -3.37 -32.16 -6.81
N GLN A 638 -4.42 -31.54 -6.24
CA GLN A 638 -5.02 -30.34 -6.82
C GLN A 638 -4.01 -29.19 -6.96
N ILE A 639 -3.19 -28.97 -5.93
CA ILE A 639 -2.15 -27.93 -5.97
C ILE A 639 -1.10 -28.23 -7.04
N MET A 640 -0.61 -29.47 -7.16
CA MET A 640 0.43 -29.84 -8.13
C MET A 640 -0.08 -29.89 -9.58
N GLU A 641 -1.38 -30.08 -9.80
CA GLU A 641 -2.02 -30.14 -11.11
C GLU A 641 -2.42 -28.77 -11.63
N ASP A 642 -3.20 -28.03 -10.84
CA ASP A 642 -3.84 -26.78 -11.26
C ASP A 642 -3.20 -25.53 -10.64
N GLY A 643 -2.18 -25.71 -9.77
CA GLY A 643 -1.55 -24.62 -9.04
C GLY A 643 -2.53 -23.84 -8.18
N ARG A 644 -3.69 -24.42 -7.85
CA ARG A 644 -4.77 -23.70 -7.18
C ARG A 644 -5.45 -24.58 -6.15
N LEU A 645 -5.87 -23.97 -5.06
CA LEU A 645 -6.68 -24.60 -4.05
C LEU A 645 -7.86 -23.70 -3.70
N THR A 646 -9.04 -24.28 -3.55
CA THR A 646 -10.22 -23.54 -3.10
C THR A 646 -10.35 -23.69 -1.59
N ASP A 647 -10.45 -22.58 -0.88
CA ASP A 647 -10.65 -22.57 0.57
C ASP A 647 -12.12 -22.89 0.95
N SER A 648 -12.40 -23.02 2.25
CA SER A 648 -13.75 -23.31 2.74
C SER A 648 -14.75 -22.16 2.57
N PHE A 649 -14.28 -20.96 2.23
CA PHE A 649 -15.10 -19.81 1.83
C PHE A 649 -15.35 -19.75 0.31
N GLY A 650 -14.83 -20.71 -0.46
CA GLY A 650 -14.94 -20.70 -1.92
C GLY A 650 -13.92 -19.82 -2.63
N ARG A 651 -12.96 -19.22 -1.91
CA ARG A 651 -11.91 -18.38 -2.49
C ARG A 651 -10.86 -19.26 -3.13
N ARG A 652 -10.40 -18.89 -4.33
CA ARG A 652 -9.32 -19.58 -5.03
C ARG A 652 -7.97 -19.00 -4.62
N VAL A 653 -7.09 -19.83 -4.09
CA VAL A 653 -5.73 -19.50 -3.71
C VAL A 653 -4.76 -20.05 -4.74
N ASP A 654 -3.79 -19.22 -5.16
CA ASP A 654 -2.82 -19.54 -6.22
C ASP A 654 -1.47 -19.97 -5.63
N PHE A 655 -0.96 -21.11 -6.11
CA PHE A 655 0.29 -21.78 -5.75
C PHE A 655 1.27 -21.87 -6.93
N SER A 656 0.95 -21.29 -8.10
CA SER A 656 1.83 -21.29 -9.28
C SER A 656 3.24 -20.75 -8.97
N ASN A 657 3.33 -19.80 -8.05
CA ASN A 657 4.58 -19.16 -7.61
C ASN A 657 5.23 -19.83 -6.39
N CYS A 658 4.72 -20.97 -5.94
CA CYS A 658 5.26 -21.72 -4.82
C CYS A 658 6.23 -22.82 -5.27
N VAL A 659 7.23 -23.09 -4.44
CA VAL A 659 8.02 -24.33 -4.51
C VAL A 659 7.51 -25.28 -3.45
N LEU A 660 6.99 -26.43 -3.86
CA LEU A 660 6.48 -27.45 -2.96
C LEU A 660 7.58 -28.45 -2.63
N ILE A 661 7.88 -28.62 -1.34
CA ILE A 661 8.84 -29.59 -0.84
C ILE A 661 8.12 -30.47 0.17
N MET A 662 8.20 -31.78 -0.04
CA MET A 662 7.68 -32.78 0.89
C MET A 662 8.86 -33.57 1.41
N THR A 663 9.02 -33.71 2.72
CA THR A 663 10.08 -34.56 3.30
C THR A 663 9.50 -35.89 3.74
N SER A 664 10.30 -36.93 3.63
CA SER A 664 9.96 -38.23 4.18
C SER A 664 11.16 -38.95 4.78
N ASN A 665 10.93 -39.67 5.88
CA ASN A 665 11.91 -40.55 6.50
C ASN A 665 11.80 -42.01 6.01
N ILE A 666 10.95 -42.28 5.01
CA ILE A 666 10.80 -43.61 4.41
C ILE A 666 12.16 -44.12 3.93
N GLY A 667 12.47 -45.39 4.27
CA GLY A 667 13.69 -46.04 3.83
C GLY A 667 14.97 -45.60 4.56
N ALA A 668 14.85 -44.82 5.64
CA ALA A 668 15.99 -44.47 6.50
C ALA A 668 16.76 -45.70 7.01
N GLU A 669 16.06 -46.83 7.27
CA GLU A 669 16.71 -48.10 7.66
C GLU A 669 17.60 -48.68 6.57
N VAL A 670 17.21 -48.59 5.31
CA VAL A 670 17.98 -49.09 4.17
C VAL A 670 19.28 -48.29 4.04
N ILE A 671 19.20 -46.97 4.19
CA ILE A 671 20.35 -46.04 4.15
C ILE A 671 21.29 -46.26 5.34
N ARG A 672 20.76 -46.58 6.52
CA ARG A 672 21.58 -46.90 7.71
C ARG A 672 22.31 -48.23 7.56
N ASN A 673 21.63 -49.26 7.09
CA ASN A 673 22.16 -50.62 7.02
C ASN A 673 23.14 -50.84 5.86
N SER A 674 23.07 -50.05 4.78
CA SER A 674 24.09 -50.06 3.72
C SER A 674 25.45 -49.54 4.20
N SER A 675 25.49 -48.79 5.30
CA SER A 675 26.73 -48.24 5.88
C SER A 675 27.48 -49.21 6.80
N GLY A 676 26.92 -50.40 7.10
CA GLY A 676 27.51 -51.35 8.07
C GLY A 676 27.26 -52.82 7.72
N LEU A 677 28.36 -53.58 7.62
CA LEU A 677 28.51 -55.04 7.37
C LEU A 677 28.58 -55.50 5.89
N GLY A 678 29.80 -55.55 5.33
CA GLY A 678 30.12 -56.32 4.13
C GLY A 678 31.62 -56.45 3.83
N PHE A 679 32.18 -57.66 3.92
CA PHE A 679 33.58 -58.02 3.58
C PHE A 679 33.87 -58.02 2.05
N ARG A 680 33.35 -57.06 1.29
CA ARG A 680 33.72 -56.87 -0.14
C ARG A 680 33.82 -55.39 -0.45
N LYS A 681 35.00 -54.95 -0.87
CA LYS A 681 35.22 -53.69 -1.59
C LYS A 681 34.47 -53.76 -2.94
N GLN A 682 33.19 -53.43 -2.95
CA GLN A 682 32.52 -53.00 -4.17
C GLN A 682 32.72 -51.49 -4.34
N SER A 683 32.73 -51.02 -5.60
CA SER A 683 32.82 -49.60 -5.94
C SER A 683 31.61 -48.84 -5.40
N GLU A 684 31.84 -47.67 -4.79
CA GLU A 684 30.82 -46.82 -4.16
C GLU A 684 29.61 -46.52 -5.07
N GLU A 685 29.82 -46.44 -6.39
CA GLU A 685 28.74 -46.22 -7.38
C GLU A 685 27.75 -47.38 -7.53
N VAL A 686 28.18 -48.64 -7.36
CA VAL A 686 27.33 -49.83 -7.53
C VAL A 686 26.42 -50.02 -6.30
N ASP A 687 26.92 -49.65 -5.13
CA ASP A 687 26.17 -49.68 -3.87
C ASP A 687 25.07 -48.60 -3.88
N TYR A 688 25.37 -47.43 -4.44
CA TYR A 688 24.43 -46.32 -4.59
C TYR A 688 23.21 -46.66 -5.45
N GLN A 689 23.40 -47.20 -6.66
CA GLN A 689 22.29 -47.55 -7.54
C GLN A 689 21.40 -48.63 -6.92
N THR A 690 22.00 -49.59 -6.21
CA THR A 690 21.28 -50.66 -5.51
C THR A 690 20.44 -50.10 -4.36
N MET A 691 21.02 -49.21 -3.55
CA MET A 691 20.31 -48.51 -2.47
C MET A 691 19.17 -47.64 -3.00
N LYS A 692 19.40 -46.86 -4.07
CA LYS A 692 18.38 -46.02 -4.71
C LYS A 692 17.21 -46.86 -5.20
N LYS A 693 17.47 -48.02 -5.83
CA LYS A 693 16.42 -48.94 -6.26
C LYS A 693 15.59 -49.47 -5.08
N GLN A 694 16.24 -49.89 -4.00
CA GLN A 694 15.54 -50.35 -2.79
C GLN A 694 14.71 -49.25 -2.13
N LEU A 695 15.21 -48.02 -2.12
CA LEU A 695 14.46 -46.86 -1.63
C LEU A 695 13.22 -46.60 -2.47
N MET A 696 13.36 -46.59 -3.80
CA MET A 696 12.23 -46.36 -4.71
C MET A 696 11.15 -47.44 -4.55
N GLU A 697 11.52 -48.71 -4.36
CA GLU A 697 10.55 -49.78 -4.07
C GLU A 697 9.76 -49.53 -2.76
N GLN A 698 10.35 -48.88 -1.75
CA GLN A 698 9.64 -48.52 -0.51
C GLN A 698 8.71 -47.33 -0.73
N VAL A 699 9.14 -46.35 -1.53
CA VAL A 699 8.36 -45.16 -1.90
C VAL A 699 7.11 -45.57 -2.68
N GLU A 700 7.25 -46.44 -3.68
CA GLU A 700 6.15 -46.95 -4.51
C GLU A 700 5.16 -47.82 -3.72
N LYS A 701 5.59 -48.44 -2.61
CA LYS A 701 4.69 -49.16 -1.71
C LYS A 701 3.87 -48.25 -0.81
N HIS A 702 4.44 -47.12 -0.37
CA HIS A 702 3.77 -46.20 0.56
C HIS A 702 2.90 -45.18 -0.16
N PHE A 703 3.39 -44.60 -1.25
CA PHE A 703 2.69 -43.57 -2.01
C PHE A 703 2.03 -44.13 -3.25
N ARG A 704 0.83 -43.64 -3.55
CA ARG A 704 0.09 -44.03 -4.75
C ARG A 704 0.79 -43.49 -6.01
N PRO A 705 0.76 -44.22 -7.14
CA PRO A 705 1.35 -43.76 -8.40
C PRO A 705 0.82 -42.40 -8.87
N GLU A 706 -0.46 -42.11 -8.60
CA GLU A 706 -1.11 -40.82 -8.89
C GLU A 706 -0.35 -39.65 -8.27
N PHE A 707 0.07 -39.79 -7.01
CA PHE A 707 0.83 -38.77 -6.30
C PHE A 707 2.25 -38.64 -6.85
N LEU A 708 2.95 -39.76 -7.04
CA LEU A 708 4.33 -39.77 -7.54
C LEU A 708 4.46 -39.16 -8.94
N ASN A 709 3.50 -39.41 -9.83
CA ASN A 709 3.50 -38.88 -11.19
C ASN A 709 3.29 -37.36 -11.27
N ARG A 710 2.86 -36.71 -10.18
CA ARG A 710 2.68 -35.24 -10.12
C ARG A 710 3.87 -34.50 -9.51
N ILE A 711 4.82 -35.23 -8.95
CA ILE A 711 6.05 -34.70 -8.39
C ILE A 711 7.06 -34.51 -9.54
N ASP A 712 7.74 -33.37 -9.59
CA ASP A 712 8.72 -33.11 -10.65
C ASP A 712 9.98 -33.96 -10.50
N ASP A 713 10.43 -34.20 -9.25
CA ASP A 713 11.57 -35.06 -8.96
C ASP A 713 11.54 -35.65 -7.54
N ILE A 714 12.08 -36.87 -7.39
CA ILE A 714 12.24 -37.56 -6.10
C ILE A 714 13.72 -37.57 -5.75
N ILE A 715 14.07 -36.83 -4.70
CA ILE A 715 15.45 -36.54 -4.34
C ILE A 715 15.85 -37.35 -3.11
N VAL A 716 16.92 -38.13 -3.24
CA VAL A 716 17.47 -38.94 -2.17
C VAL A 716 18.64 -38.21 -1.50
N PHE A 717 18.56 -38.06 -0.18
CA PHE A 717 19.60 -37.48 0.66
C PHE A 717 20.47 -38.59 1.26
N HIS A 718 21.79 -38.39 1.22
CA HIS A 718 22.74 -39.37 1.72
C HIS A 718 23.06 -39.16 3.19
N GLY A 719 23.53 -40.23 3.84
CA GLY A 719 24.13 -40.14 5.17
C GLY A 719 25.38 -39.26 5.16
N LEU A 720 25.63 -38.57 6.27
CA LEU A 720 26.77 -37.67 6.41
C LEU A 720 28.03 -38.46 6.76
N ASN A 721 29.10 -38.28 5.98
CA ASN A 721 30.40 -38.86 6.29
C ASN A 721 31.18 -37.97 7.28
N ARG A 722 32.32 -38.46 7.78
CA ARG A 722 33.10 -37.71 8.80
C ARG A 722 33.64 -36.38 8.28
N SER A 723 34.00 -36.29 6.99
CA SER A 723 34.40 -35.01 6.38
C SER A 723 33.25 -34.01 6.29
N ASP A 724 32.03 -34.47 6.00
CA ASP A 724 30.83 -33.65 5.95
C ASP A 724 30.53 -33.08 7.34
N LEU A 725 30.60 -33.91 8.37
CA LEU A 725 30.41 -33.50 9.77
C LEU A 725 31.45 -32.43 10.18
N ALA A 726 32.71 -32.57 9.75
CA ALA A 726 33.74 -31.58 10.04
C ALA A 726 33.46 -30.22 9.38
N GLN A 727 32.94 -30.22 8.15
CA GLN A 727 32.50 -28.98 7.50
C GLN A 727 31.30 -28.36 8.22
N ILE A 728 30.32 -29.17 8.64
CA ILE A 728 29.16 -28.70 9.41
C ILE A 728 29.58 -28.07 10.74
N VAL A 729 30.49 -28.71 11.49
CA VAL A 729 31.03 -28.14 12.73
C VAL A 729 31.73 -26.82 12.47
N LYS A 730 32.48 -26.71 11.36
CA LYS A 730 33.12 -25.45 10.97
C LYS A 730 32.10 -24.33 10.72
N LEU A 731 31.03 -24.61 9.99
CA LEU A 731 29.94 -23.65 9.73
C LEU A 731 29.24 -23.19 11.01
N GLU A 732 28.97 -24.10 11.95
CA GLU A 732 28.38 -23.72 13.25
C GLU A 732 29.35 -22.90 14.11
N LEU A 733 30.66 -23.23 14.08
CA LEU A 733 31.70 -22.45 14.76
C LEU A 733 31.88 -21.05 14.16
N ASP A 734 31.61 -20.86 12.86
CA ASP A 734 31.67 -19.53 12.22
C ASP A 734 30.66 -18.56 12.86
N LYS A 735 29.47 -19.03 13.27
CA LYS A 735 28.49 -18.24 14.02
C LYS A 735 28.99 -17.84 15.42
N VAL A 736 29.86 -18.65 16.02
CA VAL A 736 30.53 -18.31 17.29
C VAL A 736 31.61 -17.27 17.03
N ARG A 737 32.38 -17.41 15.93
CA ARG A 737 33.41 -16.43 15.53
C ARG A 737 32.82 -15.05 15.31
N GLU A 738 31.72 -14.93 14.58
CA GLU A 738 31.06 -13.63 14.34
C GLU A 738 30.67 -12.92 15.65
N ARG A 739 30.14 -13.66 16.63
CA ARG A 739 29.80 -13.10 17.95
C ARG A 739 31.02 -12.66 18.76
N LEU A 740 32.14 -13.35 18.62
CA LEU A 740 33.40 -13.02 19.30
C LEU A 740 34.17 -11.89 18.61
N ASP A 741 34.11 -11.81 17.28
CA ASP A 741 34.74 -10.75 16.49
C ASP A 741 34.13 -9.38 16.85
N ALA A 742 32.82 -9.31 17.14
CA ALA A 742 32.16 -8.11 17.66
C ALA A 742 32.69 -7.66 19.05
N ARG A 743 33.51 -8.47 19.71
CA ARG A 743 34.16 -8.19 21.00
C ARG A 743 35.69 -8.22 20.90
N ASP A 744 36.25 -8.00 19.70
CA ASP A 744 37.69 -8.01 19.42
C ASP A 744 38.41 -9.32 19.81
N MET A 745 37.69 -10.45 19.74
CA MET A 745 38.21 -11.78 20.04
C MET A 745 38.13 -12.70 18.82
N LYS A 746 39.27 -13.27 18.42
CA LYS A 746 39.35 -14.18 17.26
C LYS A 746 39.44 -15.64 17.69
N LEU A 747 38.42 -16.44 17.37
CA LEU A 747 38.39 -17.86 17.70
C LEU A 747 39.03 -18.75 16.62
N VAL A 748 40.05 -19.52 16.99
CA VAL A 748 40.75 -20.48 16.12
C VAL A 748 40.65 -21.88 16.71
N VAL A 749 39.93 -22.77 16.03
CA VAL A 749 39.72 -24.14 16.47
C VAL A 749 40.58 -25.08 15.64
N ARG A 750 41.47 -25.84 16.29
CA ARG A 750 42.34 -26.81 15.62
C ARG A 750 41.56 -28.05 15.17
N LYS A 751 42.08 -28.76 14.16
CA LYS A 751 41.41 -29.94 13.58
C LYS A 751 41.09 -31.02 14.63
N LYS A 752 42.01 -31.28 15.57
CA LYS A 752 41.79 -32.25 16.66
C LYS A 752 40.60 -31.89 17.54
N ALA A 753 40.39 -30.60 17.81
CA ALA A 753 39.25 -30.13 18.60
C ALA A 753 37.93 -30.31 17.82
N ILE A 754 37.94 -30.08 16.51
CA ILE A 754 36.80 -30.38 15.63
C ILE A 754 36.47 -31.88 15.67
N ASP A 755 37.47 -32.74 15.51
CA ASP A 755 37.29 -34.20 15.55
C ASP A 755 36.71 -34.66 16.89
N LEU A 756 37.19 -34.10 18.02
CA LEU A 756 36.67 -34.41 19.35
C LEU A 756 35.21 -33.96 19.55
N VAL A 757 34.83 -32.81 19.00
CA VAL A 757 33.43 -32.32 19.02
C VAL A 757 32.52 -33.24 18.21
N ILE A 758 33.00 -33.75 17.07
CA ILE A 758 32.25 -34.75 16.28
C ILE A 758 32.09 -36.04 17.09
N ASP A 759 33.16 -36.54 17.71
CA ASP A 759 33.12 -37.81 18.45
C ASP A 759 32.20 -37.73 19.68
N LYS A 760 32.12 -36.57 20.34
CA LYS A 760 31.22 -36.34 21.48
C LYS A 760 29.79 -35.95 21.08
N GLY A 761 29.58 -35.47 19.85
CA GLY A 761 28.33 -34.82 19.42
C GLY A 761 27.58 -35.49 18.28
N TYR A 762 28.19 -36.42 17.55
CA TYR A 762 27.54 -37.09 16.43
C TYR A 762 26.77 -38.34 16.88
N ASN A 763 25.51 -38.44 16.43
CA ASN A 763 24.73 -39.66 16.57
C ASN A 763 24.11 -40.02 15.20
N PRO A 764 24.43 -41.18 14.61
CA PRO A 764 23.87 -41.62 13.34
C PRO A 764 22.33 -41.64 13.28
N GLU A 765 21.64 -41.84 14.41
CA GLU A 765 20.18 -41.84 14.48
C GLU A 765 19.56 -40.45 14.32
N PHE A 766 20.28 -39.41 14.73
CA PHE A 766 19.81 -38.02 14.72
C PHE A 766 20.58 -37.14 13.71
N GLY A 767 21.50 -37.74 12.95
CA GLY A 767 22.37 -37.05 12.01
C GLY A 767 23.23 -35.97 12.69
N ALA A 768 23.41 -34.84 12.01
CA ALA A 768 24.19 -33.71 12.52
C ALA A 768 23.48 -32.88 13.60
N ARG A 769 22.21 -33.15 13.93
CA ARG A 769 21.40 -32.32 14.85
C ARG A 769 22.06 -32.11 16.22
N PRO A 770 22.67 -33.11 16.89
CA PRO A 770 23.24 -32.91 18.22
C PRO A 770 24.59 -32.16 18.21
N LEU A 771 25.22 -31.96 17.05
CA LEU A 771 26.50 -31.24 16.95
C LEU A 771 26.41 -29.81 17.47
N ARG A 772 25.29 -29.12 17.22
CA ARG A 772 25.09 -27.76 17.74
C ARG A 772 25.12 -27.73 19.27
N ARG A 773 24.42 -28.67 19.93
CA ARG A 773 24.44 -28.81 21.40
C ARG A 773 25.84 -29.19 21.90
N ALA A 774 26.59 -29.98 21.15
CA ALA A 774 27.97 -30.31 21.50
C ALA A 774 28.87 -29.06 21.41
N ILE A 775 28.70 -28.20 20.41
CA ILE A 775 29.43 -26.93 20.31
C ILE A 775 29.03 -26.01 21.46
N GLU A 776 27.74 -25.86 21.76
CA GLU A 776 27.25 -25.08 22.90
C GLU A 776 27.92 -25.55 24.20
N LYS A 777 27.81 -26.84 24.52
CA LYS A 777 28.31 -27.43 25.77
C LYS A 777 29.84 -27.43 25.88
N TYR A 778 30.55 -27.81 24.82
CA TYR A 778 31.99 -28.04 24.87
C TYR A 778 32.81 -26.82 24.45
N VAL A 779 32.23 -25.89 23.68
CA VAL A 779 32.93 -24.70 23.17
C VAL A 779 32.34 -23.41 23.73
N GLU A 780 31.03 -23.16 23.60
CA GLU A 780 30.43 -21.88 24.02
C GLU A 780 30.38 -21.70 25.54
N ASP A 781 29.93 -22.71 26.30
CA ASP A 781 29.85 -22.63 27.76
C ASP A 781 31.23 -22.36 28.38
N PRO A 782 32.30 -23.11 28.02
CA PRO A 782 33.62 -22.89 28.62
C PRO A 782 34.29 -21.59 28.15
N LEU A 783 33.95 -21.08 26.96
CA LEU A 783 34.37 -19.75 26.51
C LEU A 783 33.67 -18.67 27.33
N SER A 784 32.35 -18.80 27.54
CA SER A 784 31.53 -17.83 28.27
C SER A 784 31.99 -17.71 29.72
N GLU A 785 32.25 -18.83 30.40
CA GLU A 785 32.79 -18.85 31.77
C GLU A 785 34.15 -18.12 31.86
N ARG A 786 35.04 -18.35 30.90
CA ARG A 786 36.38 -17.73 30.89
C ARG A 786 36.34 -16.23 30.56
N ILE A 787 35.41 -15.82 29.68
CA ILE A 787 35.17 -14.40 29.39
C ILE A 787 34.59 -13.70 30.64
N LEU A 788 33.59 -14.29 31.29
CA LEU A 788 32.99 -13.74 32.52
C LEU A 788 33.98 -13.69 33.69
N ALA A 789 34.88 -14.67 33.78
CA ALA A 789 35.96 -14.68 34.77
C ALA A 789 37.10 -13.68 34.44
N GLY A 790 37.00 -12.92 33.34
CA GLY A 790 38.02 -11.95 32.92
C GLY A 790 39.32 -12.55 32.40
N LYS A 791 39.35 -13.86 32.09
CA LYS A 791 40.55 -14.55 31.56
C LYS A 791 40.77 -14.24 30.09
N PHE A 792 39.69 -13.98 29.34
CA PHE A 792 39.73 -13.58 27.93
C PHE A 792 39.11 -12.19 27.78
N THR A 793 39.94 -11.19 27.46
CA THR A 793 39.53 -9.78 27.35
C THR A 793 39.63 -9.25 25.92
N SER A 794 40.72 -9.55 25.21
CA SER A 794 40.90 -9.28 23.77
C SER A 794 42.03 -10.16 23.21
N GLY A 795 41.99 -10.50 21.93
CA GLY A 795 43.04 -11.27 21.26
C GLY A 795 42.58 -12.59 20.63
N ARG A 796 43.53 -13.48 20.33
CA ARG A 796 43.25 -14.73 19.60
C ARG A 796 43.07 -15.88 20.58
N ILE A 797 41.90 -16.51 20.57
CA ILE A 797 41.59 -17.68 21.40
C ILE A 797 41.82 -18.94 20.55
N VAL A 798 42.75 -19.79 20.99
CA VAL A 798 43.06 -21.06 20.33
C VAL A 798 42.40 -22.20 21.13
N VAL A 799 41.63 -23.03 20.42
CA VAL A 799 41.01 -24.24 20.97
C VAL A 799 41.77 -25.46 20.46
N ASP A 800 42.27 -26.28 21.38
CA ASP A 800 42.97 -27.53 21.10
C ASP A 800 42.49 -28.67 22.01
N VAL A 801 43.11 -29.84 21.91
CA VAL A 801 42.81 -31.02 22.72
C VAL A 801 44.00 -31.40 23.58
N LEU A 802 43.78 -31.58 24.88
CA LEU A 802 44.71 -32.18 25.84
C LEU A 802 43.94 -33.20 26.69
N ASP A 803 44.47 -34.41 26.87
CA ASP A 803 43.86 -35.48 27.69
C ASP A 803 42.37 -35.75 27.39
N ASP A 804 42.00 -35.79 26.10
CA ASP A 804 40.62 -35.97 25.60
C ASP A 804 39.61 -34.88 26.06
N GLU A 805 40.12 -33.73 26.52
CA GLU A 805 39.35 -32.54 26.86
C GLU A 805 39.75 -31.33 26.00
N LEU A 806 38.80 -30.40 25.80
CA LEU A 806 39.07 -29.17 25.06
C LEU A 806 39.79 -28.16 25.95
N THR A 807 40.92 -27.66 25.46
CA THR A 807 41.70 -26.60 26.10
C THR A 807 41.53 -25.28 25.35
N PHE A 808 41.57 -24.18 26.09
CA PHE A 808 41.36 -22.82 25.57
C PHE A 808 42.52 -21.93 26.01
N GLU A 809 43.29 -21.44 25.05
CA GLU A 809 44.46 -20.59 25.29
C GLU A 809 44.30 -19.23 24.62
N LEU A 810 44.70 -18.16 25.30
CA LEU A 810 44.74 -16.82 24.72
C LEU A 810 46.14 -16.55 24.17
N GLU A 811 46.28 -16.55 22.84
CA GLU A 811 47.45 -16.02 22.17
C GLU A 811 47.35 -14.49 22.14
N ARG A 812 48.22 -13.83 22.91
CA ARG A 812 48.47 -12.40 22.74
C ARG A 812 49.15 -12.20 21.40
N LEU A 813 48.52 -11.42 20.51
CA LEU A 813 49.17 -10.98 19.28
C LEU A 813 50.37 -10.11 19.68
N GLU A 814 51.59 -10.63 19.52
CA GLU A 814 52.78 -9.77 19.58
C GLU A 814 52.66 -8.72 18.48
N PRO A 815 52.91 -7.42 18.77
CA PRO A 815 52.94 -6.40 17.75
C PRO A 815 54.05 -6.77 16.75
N LYS A 816 53.70 -6.90 15.46
CA LYS A 816 54.68 -7.07 14.39
C LYS A 816 55.75 -6.00 14.56
N ALA A 817 56.99 -6.42 14.78
CA ALA A 817 58.14 -5.54 14.79
C ALA A 817 58.18 -4.76 13.46
N VAL A 818 57.95 -3.45 13.54
CA VAL A 818 58.20 -2.52 12.45
C VAL A 818 59.70 -2.54 12.23
N THR A 819 60.14 -3.18 11.14
CA THR A 819 61.51 -3.03 10.65
C THR A 819 61.57 -1.68 9.96
N HIS A 820 62.33 -0.76 10.55
CA HIS A 820 62.60 0.60 10.04
C HIS A 820 63.36 0.59 8.72
#